data_AF-A0A0G1TDH3-F1
#
_entry.id   AF-A0A0G1TDH3-F1
#
_cell.length_a   1.000
_cell.length_b   1.000
_cell.length_c   1.000
_cell.angle_alpha   90.00
_cell.angle_beta   90.00
_cell.angle_gamma   90.00
#
_symmetry.space_group_name_H-M   'P 1'
#
loop_
_entity.id
_entity.type
_entity.pdbx_description
1 polymer ?
#
loop_
_entity_poly.entity_id
_entity_poly.type
_entity_poly.pdbx_seq_one_letter_code
_entity_poly.pdbx_strand_id
1 'polypeptide(L)'
;MTKHSFKRVDADPNFVAEEETLLKRYYEEGIVDQYLHKNDSSKKHFTFFDGPITANNPMGVHHGWGRTYKDLWQKYKNLQGYKQRFQNGFDCQGLWVEVEVEKELGFTNKKQIEEYGIEKFVELCKARVNKYSKIQTDQSKRLGYFMDWDHSYYTMSDANNYMIWHFLKVCHEQGWIYKGHHSVPWCPRCQTAISQHEMLTEDYKELVHDSVYLELPIQGRQHEFLLIWTTTPWTIPANIAVAVDPKLKYALVQGTSGDKFWVAEDAVERIFGSEKKGILQTVLGKELVGLHYTAPFDHLPAVKSVQVDNPDTFHSVVATDPLILPIVTTEGTGLVHTAVSAGSEDFKLGKLRGLPLIPVIDDEANYLSDGFGEFSGKNAKKHPELIIDFLKKQNASGHPCLFKVERYKHRYPACWRCKTELVWKVADEWYISMDQPGKDGRTLRSRMQSVAQKITWLPDFGLERELDWLANMHDWLISKPNRYWGLALPIYECECGHVQVLGSPAELQEKAVSGWDQFAGHSPHKPHIDQVKISCEKCGKAVSRINDVGNVWLDAGVIPFSTLLDPQTGPFSWMSHHLRQFWVMPPFWPRTAAPCTNPGATPSNLTRPPAKLASISCAGSTFASLLRKISCLATKKLTKSAVNSILFSGILIAFLSMPV
;
A
#
# COMPACT_ATOMS: atom_id res chain seq x y z
N MET A 1 -66.89 -17.25 -19.32
CA MET A 1 -65.46 -17.56 -19.52
C MET A 1 -64.83 -16.44 -20.34
N THR A 2 -64.34 -15.39 -19.68
CA THR A 2 -63.53 -14.36 -20.34
C THR A 2 -62.19 -15.01 -20.70
N LYS A 3 -61.93 -15.22 -21.99
CA LYS A 3 -60.61 -15.61 -22.47
C LYS A 3 -59.65 -14.49 -22.05
N HIS A 4 -58.80 -14.74 -21.06
CA HIS A 4 -57.64 -13.89 -20.83
C HIS A 4 -56.76 -13.96 -22.07
N SER A 5 -56.89 -12.97 -22.96
CA SER A 5 -55.94 -12.81 -24.05
C SER A 5 -54.63 -12.33 -23.45
N PHE A 6 -53.54 -13.03 -23.75
CA PHE A 6 -52.21 -12.53 -23.42
C PHE A 6 -52.00 -11.18 -24.11
N LYS A 7 -51.30 -10.26 -23.45
CA LYS A 7 -50.87 -9.01 -24.10
C LYS A 7 -50.03 -9.37 -25.32
N ARG A 8 -50.29 -8.69 -26.43
CA ARG A 8 -49.51 -8.83 -27.66
C ARG A 8 -48.07 -8.37 -27.37
N VAL A 9 -47.09 -9.21 -27.68
CA VAL A 9 -45.66 -8.89 -27.54
C VAL A 9 -45.23 -8.05 -28.73
N ASP A 10 -44.47 -6.98 -28.47
CA ASP A 10 -43.89 -6.14 -29.52
C ASP A 10 -42.76 -6.90 -30.24
N ALA A 11 -42.67 -6.74 -31.55
CA ALA A 11 -41.59 -7.35 -32.35
C ALA A 11 -40.26 -6.60 -32.19
N ASP A 12 -40.29 -5.33 -31.78
CA ASP A 12 -39.12 -4.50 -31.50
C ASP A 12 -39.19 -3.91 -30.08
N PRO A 13 -38.96 -4.73 -29.03
CA PRO A 13 -39.14 -4.30 -27.65
C PRO A 13 -38.06 -3.29 -27.21
N ASN A 14 -38.50 -2.20 -26.59
CA ASN A 14 -37.60 -1.27 -25.92
C ASN A 14 -37.28 -1.78 -24.51
N PHE A 15 -36.27 -2.65 -24.41
CA PHE A 15 -35.86 -3.26 -23.14
C PHE A 15 -35.49 -2.24 -22.05
N VAL A 16 -34.92 -1.08 -22.43
CA VAL A 16 -34.54 -0.05 -21.44
C VAL A 16 -35.78 0.52 -20.76
N ALA A 17 -36.81 0.87 -21.54
CA ALA A 17 -38.07 1.40 -21.01
C ALA A 17 -38.86 0.33 -20.23
N GLU A 18 -38.81 -0.93 -20.69
CA GLU A 18 -39.42 -2.04 -19.98
C GLU A 18 -38.76 -2.30 -18.62
N GLU A 19 -37.42 -2.30 -18.56
CA GLU A 19 -36.66 -2.43 -17.31
C GLU A 19 -37.00 -1.31 -16.32
N GLU A 20 -37.07 -0.05 -16.78
CA GLU A 20 -37.44 1.08 -15.94
C GLU A 20 -38.85 0.94 -15.36
N THR A 21 -39.80 0.53 -16.19
CA THR A 21 -41.19 0.27 -15.78
C THR A 21 -41.25 -0.86 -14.75
N LEU A 22 -40.52 -1.95 -14.99
CA LEU A 22 -40.46 -3.12 -14.13
C LEU A 22 -39.82 -2.81 -12.78
N LEU A 23 -38.66 -2.13 -12.77
CA LEU A 23 -37.97 -1.75 -11.55
C LEU A 23 -38.79 -0.77 -10.71
N LYS A 24 -39.40 0.24 -11.36
CA LYS A 24 -40.30 1.18 -10.68
C LYS A 24 -41.42 0.43 -9.96
N ARG A 25 -42.08 -0.49 -10.68
CA ARG A 25 -43.12 -1.34 -10.11
C ARG A 25 -42.61 -2.17 -8.93
N TYR A 26 -41.43 -2.78 -9.04
CA TYR A 26 -40.87 -3.62 -7.97
C TYR A 26 -40.64 -2.87 -6.66
N TYR A 27 -40.22 -1.59 -6.73
CA TYR A 27 -40.04 -0.77 -5.55
C TYR A 27 -41.35 -0.16 -5.04
N GLU A 28 -42.21 0.37 -5.92
CA GLU A 28 -43.48 1.00 -5.53
C GLU A 28 -44.50 0.01 -4.94
N GLU A 29 -44.57 -1.21 -5.46
CA GLU A 29 -45.45 -2.27 -4.94
C GLU A 29 -44.85 -3.02 -3.73
N GLY A 30 -43.63 -2.66 -3.28
CA GLY A 30 -42.96 -3.33 -2.17
C GLY A 30 -42.50 -4.76 -2.47
N ILE A 31 -42.38 -5.14 -3.75
CA ILE A 31 -41.96 -6.49 -4.17
C ILE A 31 -40.52 -6.77 -3.73
N VAL A 32 -39.63 -5.77 -3.80
CA VAL A 32 -38.24 -5.93 -3.35
C VAL A 32 -38.21 -6.26 -1.86
N ASP A 33 -38.96 -5.53 -1.03
CA ASP A 33 -39.05 -5.77 0.42
C ASP A 33 -39.55 -7.19 0.72
N GLN A 34 -40.66 -7.60 0.09
CA GLN A 34 -41.18 -8.97 0.18
C GLN A 34 -40.14 -10.02 -0.26
N TYR A 35 -39.34 -9.71 -1.29
CA TYR A 35 -38.28 -10.60 -1.77
C TYR A 35 -37.14 -10.75 -0.74
N LEU A 36 -36.73 -9.66 -0.08
CA LEU A 36 -35.68 -9.67 0.94
C LEU A 36 -36.11 -10.50 2.16
N HIS A 37 -37.37 -10.34 2.59
CA HIS A 37 -37.93 -11.00 3.78
C HIS A 37 -38.58 -12.37 3.52
N LYS A 38 -38.61 -12.82 2.26
CA LYS A 38 -39.29 -14.07 1.82
C LYS A 38 -38.92 -15.30 2.66
N ASN A 39 -37.67 -15.40 3.10
CA ASN A 39 -37.12 -16.58 3.75
C ASN A 39 -36.74 -16.36 5.23
N ASP A 40 -37.27 -15.34 5.89
CA ASP A 40 -36.85 -14.97 7.25
C ASP A 40 -37.10 -16.06 8.32
N SER A 41 -38.09 -16.92 8.09
CA SER A 41 -38.42 -18.08 8.92
C SER A 41 -37.62 -19.34 8.55
N SER A 42 -36.77 -19.29 7.52
CA SER A 42 -35.99 -20.45 7.08
C SER A 42 -34.91 -20.81 8.09
N LYS A 43 -34.76 -22.11 8.33
CA LYS A 43 -33.66 -22.69 9.13
C LYS A 43 -32.36 -22.81 8.34
N LYS A 44 -32.40 -22.63 7.00
CA LYS A 44 -31.21 -22.66 6.14
C LYS A 44 -30.68 -21.23 6.01
N HIS A 45 -29.40 -21.03 6.29
CA HIS A 45 -28.77 -19.71 6.21
C HIS A 45 -27.70 -19.67 5.12
N PHE A 46 -27.64 -18.55 4.41
CA PHE A 46 -26.54 -18.19 3.54
C PHE A 46 -26.14 -16.75 3.85
N THR A 47 -24.98 -16.58 4.46
CA THR A 47 -24.45 -15.26 4.77
C THR A 47 -23.56 -14.80 3.63
N PHE A 48 -23.92 -13.66 3.07
CA PHE A 48 -23.09 -12.92 2.13
C PHE A 48 -22.70 -11.61 2.81
N PHE A 49 -21.50 -11.14 2.55
CA PHE A 49 -21.20 -9.74 2.81
C PHE A 49 -20.76 -9.12 1.52
N ASP A 50 -21.02 -7.84 1.36
CA ASP A 50 -20.63 -7.11 0.17
C ASP A 50 -19.23 -6.54 0.33
N GLY A 51 -18.45 -6.52 -0.74
CA GLY A 51 -17.14 -5.85 -0.72
C GLY A 51 -17.43 -4.37 -0.88
N PRO A 52 -17.10 -3.52 0.11
CA PRO A 52 -17.57 -2.15 0.09
C PRO A 52 -16.99 -1.40 -1.10
N ILE A 53 -17.83 -0.65 -1.82
CA ILE A 53 -17.36 0.21 -2.92
C ILE A 53 -16.93 1.55 -2.32
N THR A 54 -15.78 2.07 -2.74
CA THR A 54 -15.34 3.40 -2.32
C THR A 54 -16.33 4.46 -2.79
N ALA A 55 -16.93 5.19 -1.85
CA ALA A 55 -17.98 6.17 -2.09
C ALA A 55 -17.40 7.54 -2.50
N ASN A 56 -16.54 7.57 -3.52
CA ASN A 56 -15.88 8.80 -3.97
C ASN A 56 -16.32 9.28 -5.36
N ASN A 57 -16.90 8.43 -6.20
CA ASN A 57 -17.25 8.70 -7.59
C ASN A 57 -18.43 7.82 -8.05
N PRO A 58 -19.08 8.11 -9.19
CA PRO A 58 -20.10 7.22 -9.75
C PRO A 58 -19.51 5.86 -10.16
N MET A 59 -20.35 4.83 -10.25
CA MET A 59 -19.90 3.50 -10.63
C MET A 59 -19.38 3.45 -12.08
N GLY A 60 -18.19 2.86 -12.28
CA GLY A 60 -17.73 2.43 -13.60
C GLY A 60 -18.25 1.04 -13.99
N VAL A 61 -18.06 0.67 -15.27
CA VAL A 61 -18.51 -0.63 -15.84
C VAL A 61 -17.99 -1.84 -15.05
N HIS A 62 -16.77 -1.74 -14.53
CA HIS A 62 -16.21 -2.81 -13.70
C HIS A 62 -17.10 -3.08 -12.49
N HIS A 63 -17.60 -2.07 -11.77
CA HIS A 63 -18.52 -2.28 -10.64
C HIS A 63 -19.80 -3.03 -11.05
N GLY A 64 -20.33 -2.73 -12.23
CA GLY A 64 -21.48 -3.44 -12.79
C GLY A 64 -21.21 -4.94 -12.90
N TRP A 65 -20.08 -5.32 -13.50
CA TRP A 65 -19.68 -6.73 -13.66
C TRP A 65 -19.72 -7.50 -12.35
N GLY A 66 -18.97 -7.08 -11.33
CA GLY A 66 -18.92 -7.86 -10.09
C GLY A 66 -20.16 -7.69 -9.21
N ARG A 67 -20.93 -6.59 -9.29
CA ARG A 67 -22.27 -6.55 -8.68
C ARG A 67 -23.21 -7.57 -9.32
N THR A 68 -23.17 -7.78 -10.64
CA THR A 68 -23.95 -8.83 -11.31
C THR A 68 -23.58 -10.23 -10.82
N TYR A 69 -22.29 -10.53 -10.62
CA TYR A 69 -21.87 -11.82 -10.04
C TYR A 69 -22.37 -12.02 -8.60
N LYS A 70 -22.31 -10.97 -7.77
CA LYS A 70 -22.79 -11.00 -6.38
C LYS A 70 -24.30 -11.19 -6.33
N ASP A 71 -25.04 -10.51 -7.21
CA ASP A 71 -26.49 -10.60 -7.35
C ASP A 71 -26.95 -11.99 -7.75
N LEU A 72 -26.26 -12.62 -8.73
CA LEU A 72 -26.58 -13.95 -9.22
C LEU A 72 -26.62 -14.98 -8.07
N TRP A 73 -25.59 -15.01 -7.23
CA TRP A 73 -25.50 -15.97 -6.13
C TRP A 73 -26.55 -15.73 -5.06
N GLN A 74 -26.83 -14.47 -4.73
CA GLN A 74 -27.85 -14.12 -3.75
C GLN A 74 -29.26 -14.46 -4.25
N LYS A 75 -29.55 -14.20 -5.53
CA LYS A 75 -30.81 -14.62 -6.17
C LYS A 75 -30.95 -16.13 -6.20
N TYR A 76 -29.91 -16.84 -6.62
CA TYR A 76 -29.89 -18.30 -6.63
C TYR A 76 -30.17 -18.89 -5.25
N LYS A 77 -29.50 -18.40 -4.19
CA LYS A 77 -29.71 -18.87 -2.82
C LYS A 77 -31.07 -18.46 -2.26
N ASN A 78 -31.60 -17.29 -2.62
CA ASN A 78 -32.94 -16.89 -2.19
C ASN A 78 -34.02 -17.81 -2.77
N LEU A 79 -33.88 -18.18 -4.05
CA LEU A 79 -34.78 -19.10 -4.72
C LEU A 79 -34.72 -20.52 -4.13
N GLN A 80 -33.59 -20.93 -3.58
CA GLN A 80 -33.44 -22.20 -2.86
C GLN A 80 -34.00 -22.19 -1.42
N GLY A 81 -34.56 -21.06 -0.97
CA GLY A 81 -35.19 -20.93 0.35
C GLY A 81 -34.21 -20.67 1.49
N TYR A 82 -33.03 -20.11 1.21
CA TYR A 82 -32.07 -19.71 2.25
C TYR A 82 -32.46 -18.34 2.82
N LYS A 83 -32.43 -18.22 4.15
CA LYS A 83 -32.38 -16.92 4.84
C LYS A 83 -31.04 -16.25 4.55
N GLN A 84 -31.06 -14.98 4.19
CA GLN A 84 -29.88 -14.25 3.75
C GLN A 84 -29.77 -12.89 4.41
N ARG A 85 -28.56 -12.33 4.35
CA ARG A 85 -28.26 -10.95 4.70
C ARG A 85 -28.00 -10.18 3.41
N PHE A 86 -28.89 -9.24 3.08
CA PHE A 86 -28.82 -8.43 1.87
C PHE A 86 -28.18 -7.06 2.13
N GLN A 87 -27.08 -7.00 2.89
CA GLN A 87 -26.50 -5.73 3.33
C GLN A 87 -25.40 -5.26 2.38
N ASN A 88 -25.57 -4.06 1.81
CA ASN A 88 -24.57 -3.38 0.97
C ASN A 88 -23.57 -2.59 1.84
N GLY A 89 -22.37 -2.36 1.28
CA GLY A 89 -21.29 -1.63 1.94
C GLY A 89 -20.73 -0.46 1.16
N PHE A 90 -20.34 0.58 1.87
CA PHE A 90 -19.56 1.70 1.34
C PHE A 90 -18.24 1.85 2.09
N ASP A 91 -17.18 2.01 1.31
CA ASP A 91 -15.87 2.40 1.81
C ASP A 91 -15.77 3.92 1.76
N CYS A 92 -15.62 4.52 2.94
CA CYS A 92 -15.86 5.93 3.19
C CYS A 92 -14.58 6.71 3.51
N GLN A 93 -13.48 6.02 3.77
CA GLN A 93 -12.32 6.61 4.46
C GLN A 93 -11.08 6.73 3.57
N GLY A 94 -10.17 7.59 3.98
CA GLY A 94 -8.82 7.69 3.44
C GLY A 94 -8.66 8.39 2.09
N LEU A 95 -7.56 8.01 1.43
CA LEU A 95 -6.87 8.82 0.41
C LEU A 95 -7.71 9.04 -0.86
N TRP A 96 -8.62 8.12 -1.16
CA TRP A 96 -9.49 8.20 -2.32
C TRP A 96 -10.54 9.30 -2.22
N VAL A 97 -10.99 9.62 -1.01
CA VAL A 97 -11.98 10.66 -0.75
C VAL A 97 -11.27 12.02 -0.66
N GLU A 98 -10.19 12.10 0.12
CA GLU A 98 -9.45 13.35 0.31
C GLU A 98 -9.00 13.98 -1.01
N VAL A 99 -8.59 13.20 -2.02
CA VAL A 99 -8.03 13.81 -3.26
C VAL A 99 -9.07 14.49 -4.08
N GLU A 100 -10.26 13.91 -4.08
CA GLU A 100 -11.34 14.48 -4.86
C GLU A 100 -11.85 15.75 -4.18
N VAL A 101 -11.85 15.78 -2.84
CA VAL A 101 -12.12 17.02 -2.07
C VAL A 101 -10.99 18.05 -2.29
N GLU A 102 -9.71 17.65 -2.22
CA GLU A 102 -8.57 18.52 -2.53
C GLU A 102 -8.70 19.13 -3.95
N LYS A 103 -9.06 18.32 -4.95
CA LYS A 103 -9.26 18.79 -6.33
C LYS A 103 -10.43 19.76 -6.45
N GLU A 104 -11.54 19.49 -5.76
CA GLU A 104 -12.71 20.38 -5.75
C GLU A 104 -12.38 21.73 -5.10
N LEU A 105 -11.52 21.74 -4.08
CA LEU A 105 -11.03 22.95 -3.42
C LEU A 105 -9.83 23.60 -4.11
N GLY A 106 -9.24 22.96 -5.12
CA GLY A 106 -8.03 23.43 -5.80
C GLY A 106 -6.75 23.37 -4.95
N PHE A 107 -6.74 22.56 -3.89
CA PHE A 107 -5.58 22.40 -3.02
C PHE A 107 -4.45 21.62 -3.72
N THR A 108 -3.23 22.12 -3.53
CA THR A 108 -2.01 21.61 -4.15
C THR A 108 -1.01 21.07 -3.14
N ASN A 109 -1.13 21.49 -1.87
CA ASN A 109 -0.29 21.08 -0.77
C ASN A 109 -1.11 20.95 0.53
N LYS A 110 -0.51 20.36 1.56
CA LYS A 110 -1.18 20.08 2.84
C LYS A 110 -1.38 21.30 3.72
N LYS A 111 -0.47 22.27 3.68
CA LYS A 111 -0.59 23.51 4.46
C LYS A 111 -1.90 24.23 4.16
N GLN A 112 -2.37 24.18 2.91
CA GLN A 112 -3.68 24.70 2.52
C GLN A 112 -4.86 24.01 3.23
N ILE A 113 -4.76 22.70 3.53
CA ILE A 113 -5.79 21.97 4.30
C ILE A 113 -5.78 22.44 5.76
N GLU A 114 -4.59 22.60 6.33
CA GLU A 114 -4.42 23.06 7.71
C GLU A 114 -4.91 24.50 7.90
N GLU A 115 -4.57 25.40 6.97
CA GLU A 115 -5.05 26.79 6.90
C GLU A 115 -6.57 26.87 6.71
N TYR A 116 -7.14 25.98 5.90
CA TYR A 116 -8.60 25.90 5.70
C TYR A 116 -9.32 25.42 6.97
N GLY A 117 -8.68 24.53 7.71
CA GLY A 117 -9.18 23.89 8.93
C GLY A 117 -9.52 22.42 8.70
N ILE A 118 -8.90 21.55 9.51
CA ILE A 118 -9.05 20.09 9.43
C ILE A 118 -10.50 19.66 9.59
N GLU A 119 -11.24 20.26 10.52
CA GLU A 119 -12.66 19.95 10.76
C GLU A 119 -13.52 20.17 9.51
N LYS A 120 -13.40 21.34 8.87
CA LYS A 120 -14.15 21.67 7.66
C LYS A 120 -13.81 20.71 6.52
N PHE A 121 -12.53 20.36 6.38
CA PHE A 121 -12.08 19.41 5.37
C PHE A 121 -12.65 18.00 5.60
N VAL A 122 -12.67 17.53 6.85
CA VAL A 122 -13.26 16.24 7.25
C VAL A 122 -14.76 16.21 6.97
N GLU A 123 -15.50 17.27 7.29
CA GLU A 123 -16.94 17.35 7.01
C GLU A 123 -17.23 17.36 5.50
N LEU A 124 -16.39 17.99 4.68
CA LEU A 124 -16.49 17.87 3.22
C LEU A 124 -16.24 16.46 2.71
N CYS A 125 -15.30 15.73 3.31
CA CYS A 125 -15.07 14.31 2.99
C CYS A 125 -16.31 13.46 3.30
N LYS A 126 -16.94 13.65 4.47
CA LYS A 126 -18.20 12.99 4.84
C LYS A 126 -19.34 13.36 3.88
N ALA A 127 -19.49 14.65 3.55
CA ALA A 127 -20.51 15.12 2.62
C ALA A 127 -20.36 14.49 1.23
N ARG A 128 -19.11 14.36 0.76
CA ARG A 128 -18.80 13.66 -0.50
C ARG A 128 -19.24 12.20 -0.46
N VAL A 129 -18.88 11.48 0.61
CA VAL A 129 -19.28 10.08 0.81
C VAL A 129 -20.79 9.93 0.77
N ASN A 130 -21.53 10.79 1.48
CA ASN A 130 -23.00 10.76 1.49
C ASN A 130 -23.59 11.01 0.11
N LYS A 131 -23.02 11.95 -0.67
CA LYS A 131 -23.46 12.22 -2.04
C LYS A 131 -23.24 11.03 -2.96
N TYR A 132 -22.04 10.45 -2.97
CA TYR A 132 -21.70 9.40 -3.92
C TYR A 132 -22.23 8.02 -3.53
N SER A 133 -22.37 7.71 -2.24
CA SER A 133 -23.08 6.50 -1.81
C SER A 133 -24.52 6.49 -2.32
N LYS A 134 -25.25 7.63 -2.25
CA LYS A 134 -26.60 7.75 -2.83
C LYS A 134 -26.61 7.50 -4.34
N ILE A 135 -25.69 8.15 -5.09
CA ILE A 135 -25.58 7.94 -6.55
C ILE A 135 -25.29 6.47 -6.87
N GLN A 136 -24.35 5.85 -6.14
CA GLN A 136 -23.98 4.44 -6.35
C GLN A 136 -25.14 3.50 -5.99
N THR A 137 -25.93 3.82 -4.96
CA THR A 137 -27.18 3.10 -4.63
C THR A 137 -28.16 3.18 -5.79
N ASP A 138 -28.44 4.37 -6.32
CA ASP A 138 -29.39 4.54 -7.43
C ASP A 138 -28.93 3.79 -8.69
N GLN A 139 -27.64 3.86 -9.00
CA GLN A 139 -27.05 3.10 -10.10
C GLN A 139 -27.11 1.57 -9.86
N SER A 140 -26.97 1.11 -8.62
CA SER A 140 -27.09 -0.31 -8.28
C SER A 140 -28.54 -0.80 -8.35
N LYS A 141 -29.50 0.02 -7.92
CA LYS A 141 -30.94 -0.22 -8.12
C LYS A 141 -31.27 -0.34 -9.61
N ARG A 142 -30.68 0.53 -10.45
CA ARG A 142 -30.85 0.48 -11.92
C ARG A 142 -30.29 -0.80 -12.55
N LEU A 143 -29.23 -1.39 -11.96
CA LEU A 143 -28.69 -2.70 -12.37
C LEU A 143 -29.58 -3.88 -11.95
N GLY A 144 -30.63 -3.66 -11.15
CA GLY A 144 -31.47 -4.73 -10.61
C GLY A 144 -30.80 -5.53 -9.50
N TYR A 145 -29.78 -4.96 -8.84
CA TYR A 145 -29.17 -5.54 -7.65
C TYR A 145 -30.10 -5.33 -6.46
N PHE A 146 -30.51 -6.39 -5.77
CA PHE A 146 -31.43 -6.30 -4.64
C PHE A 146 -30.68 -6.36 -3.32
N MET A 147 -30.73 -5.27 -2.57
CA MET A 147 -30.11 -5.08 -1.27
C MET A 147 -31.11 -4.40 -0.33
N ASP A 148 -30.91 -4.57 0.96
CA ASP A 148 -31.43 -3.70 2.00
C ASP A 148 -30.62 -2.38 1.98
N TRP A 149 -31.14 -1.44 1.19
CA TRP A 149 -30.48 -0.17 0.94
C TRP A 149 -30.47 0.74 2.17
N ASP A 150 -31.52 0.68 2.97
CA ASP A 150 -31.72 1.56 4.14
C ASP A 150 -30.77 1.18 5.28
N HIS A 151 -30.36 -0.09 5.34
CA HIS A 151 -29.38 -0.59 6.33
C HIS A 151 -28.00 -0.85 5.73
N SER A 152 -27.57 -0.11 4.69
CA SER A 152 -26.19 -0.19 4.19
C SER A 152 -25.17 0.14 5.29
N TYR A 153 -24.04 -0.56 5.35
CA TYR A 153 -22.96 -0.23 6.28
C TYR A 153 -21.95 0.75 5.67
N TYR A 154 -21.32 1.54 6.54
CA TYR A 154 -20.34 2.57 6.17
C TYR A 154 -19.07 2.38 7.01
N THR A 155 -17.90 2.34 6.37
CA THR A 155 -16.64 2.15 7.10
C THR A 155 -16.28 3.32 8.02
N MET A 156 -16.83 4.52 7.77
CA MET A 156 -16.67 5.68 8.65
C MET A 156 -17.55 5.65 9.91
N SER A 157 -18.37 4.61 10.10
CA SER A 157 -19.20 4.49 11.30
C SER A 157 -18.36 4.27 12.56
N ASP A 158 -18.88 4.72 13.70
CA ASP A 158 -18.22 4.53 15.00
C ASP A 158 -18.01 3.04 15.31
N ALA A 159 -19.01 2.20 15.02
CA ALA A 159 -18.93 0.76 15.21
C ALA A 159 -17.76 0.12 14.43
N ASN A 160 -17.52 0.57 13.19
CA ASN A 160 -16.42 0.08 12.38
C ASN A 160 -15.06 0.54 12.95
N ASN A 161 -14.94 1.83 13.28
CA ASN A 161 -13.69 2.38 13.82
C ASN A 161 -13.32 1.75 15.17
N TYR A 162 -14.27 1.59 16.09
CA TYR A 162 -14.02 0.95 17.37
C TYR A 162 -13.73 -0.55 17.26
N MET A 163 -14.29 -1.25 16.26
CA MET A 163 -13.89 -2.63 15.96
C MET A 163 -12.42 -2.71 15.53
N ILE A 164 -11.95 -1.74 14.73
CA ILE A 164 -10.54 -1.68 14.37
C ILE A 164 -9.68 -1.36 15.59
N TRP A 165 -10.13 -0.47 16.48
CA TRP A 165 -9.43 -0.20 17.73
C TRP A 165 -9.26 -1.47 18.56
N HIS A 166 -10.34 -2.23 18.72
CA HIS A 166 -10.31 -3.51 19.42
C HIS A 166 -9.31 -4.47 18.75
N PHE A 167 -9.33 -4.59 17.44
CA PHE A 167 -8.35 -5.42 16.71
C PHE A 167 -6.89 -4.99 16.95
N LEU A 168 -6.61 -3.69 16.88
CA LEU A 168 -5.28 -3.17 17.13
C LEU A 168 -4.85 -3.42 18.57
N LYS A 169 -5.77 -3.33 19.54
CA LYS A 169 -5.53 -3.74 20.93
C LYS A 169 -5.12 -5.22 21.00
N VAL A 170 -5.86 -6.12 20.36
CA VAL A 170 -5.51 -7.55 20.35
C VAL A 170 -4.14 -7.79 19.71
N CYS A 171 -3.85 -7.17 18.57
CA CYS A 171 -2.53 -7.25 17.93
C CYS A 171 -1.42 -6.75 18.86
N HIS A 172 -1.64 -5.64 19.57
CA HIS A 172 -0.68 -5.09 20.52
C HIS A 172 -0.45 -6.03 21.70
N GLU A 173 -1.51 -6.62 22.25
CA GLU A 173 -1.41 -7.59 23.35
C GLU A 173 -0.67 -8.85 22.95
N GLN A 174 -0.71 -9.26 21.68
CA GLN A 174 0.08 -10.36 21.13
C GLN A 174 1.55 -9.99 20.85
N GLY A 175 1.92 -8.71 20.98
CA GLY A 175 3.26 -8.20 20.66
C GLY A 175 3.51 -8.03 19.17
N TRP A 176 2.46 -7.97 18.33
CA TRP A 176 2.59 -7.83 16.88
C TRP A 176 2.68 -6.39 16.42
N ILE A 177 2.20 -5.42 17.21
CA ILE A 177 2.34 -3.99 16.88
C ILE A 177 3.70 -3.47 17.30
N TYR A 178 4.44 -2.91 16.35
CA TYR A 178 5.72 -2.25 16.62
C TYR A 178 5.92 -1.02 15.74
N LYS A 179 6.79 -0.12 16.20
CA LYS A 179 7.26 1.04 15.43
C LYS A 179 8.55 0.66 14.71
N GLY A 180 8.49 0.64 13.39
CA GLY A 180 9.59 0.23 12.53
C GLY A 180 10.27 1.44 11.90
N HIS A 181 11.60 1.49 12.02
CA HIS A 181 12.45 2.42 11.27
C HIS A 181 12.87 1.74 9.97
N HIS A 182 12.29 2.16 8.84
CA HIS A 182 12.51 1.52 7.54
C HIS A 182 12.58 2.55 6.41
N SER A 183 13.38 2.25 5.38
CA SER A 183 13.35 2.95 4.10
C SER A 183 12.12 2.54 3.30
N VAL A 184 11.19 3.47 3.16
CA VAL A 184 9.88 3.26 2.53
C VAL A 184 9.75 4.11 1.27
N PRO A 185 9.02 3.60 0.25
CA PRO A 185 8.58 4.43 -0.86
C PRO A 185 7.70 5.56 -0.34
N TRP A 186 8.01 6.79 -0.72
CA TRP A 186 7.40 8.00 -0.21
C TRP A 186 6.93 8.88 -1.36
N CYS A 187 5.71 9.41 -1.23
CA CYS A 187 5.18 10.38 -2.17
C CYS A 187 5.40 11.79 -1.63
N PRO A 188 6.32 12.60 -2.19
CA PRO A 188 6.64 13.92 -1.64
C PRO A 188 5.48 14.92 -1.76
N ARG A 189 4.61 14.73 -2.76
CA ARG A 189 3.39 15.54 -2.90
C ARG A 189 2.35 15.17 -1.85
N CYS A 190 2.13 13.87 -1.62
CA CYS A 190 1.14 13.41 -0.64
C CYS A 190 1.73 13.29 0.77
N GLN A 191 3.02 13.60 0.95
CA GLN A 191 3.83 13.49 2.17
C GLN A 191 3.41 12.29 3.04
N THR A 192 3.44 11.10 2.44
CA THR A 192 3.01 9.85 3.10
C THR A 192 3.69 8.64 2.46
N ALA A 193 3.94 7.62 3.26
CA ALA A 193 4.47 6.35 2.81
C ALA A 193 3.47 5.62 1.91
N ILE A 194 3.98 5.07 0.81
CA ILE A 194 3.26 4.21 -0.11
C ILE A 194 3.68 2.78 0.21
N SER A 195 2.71 1.97 0.63
CA SER A 195 2.96 0.55 0.88
C SER A 195 3.29 -0.17 -0.42
N GLN A 196 4.03 -1.27 -0.36
CA GLN A 196 4.35 -2.11 -1.52
C GLN A 196 3.11 -2.48 -2.34
N HIS A 197 1.98 -2.71 -1.65
CA HIS A 197 0.69 -3.06 -2.25
C HIS A 197 0.02 -1.90 -3.00
N GLU A 198 0.36 -0.66 -2.67
CA GLU A 198 -0.09 0.54 -3.38
C GLU A 198 0.79 0.84 -4.61
N MET A 199 1.98 0.24 -4.72
CA MET A 199 2.88 0.38 -5.88
C MET A 199 2.54 -0.65 -6.96
N LEU A 200 1.55 -0.34 -7.80
CA LEU A 200 1.16 -1.25 -8.87
C LEU A 200 2.17 -1.23 -10.02
N THR A 201 2.37 -2.39 -10.66
CA THR A 201 3.26 -2.54 -11.83
C THR A 201 2.86 -1.65 -13.01
N GLU A 202 1.59 -1.22 -13.08
CA GLU A 202 1.06 -0.29 -14.10
C GLU A 202 1.37 1.19 -13.81
N ASP A 203 1.74 1.53 -12.57
CA ASP A 203 2.08 2.90 -12.19
C ASP A 203 3.55 3.24 -12.41
N TYR A 204 4.35 2.26 -12.82
CA TYR A 204 5.68 2.48 -13.36
C TYR A 204 5.59 3.17 -14.70
N LYS A 205 6.15 4.36 -14.78
CA LYS A 205 6.25 5.14 -16.01
C LYS A 205 7.60 4.89 -16.66
N GLU A 206 7.62 4.80 -17.98
CA GLU A 206 8.87 4.96 -18.71
C GLU A 206 9.27 6.44 -18.65
N LEU A 207 10.39 6.71 -18.00
CA LEU A 207 10.96 8.04 -17.83
C LEU A 207 12.41 8.03 -18.30
N VAL A 208 12.88 9.20 -18.73
CA VAL A 208 14.27 9.41 -19.09
C VAL A 208 14.90 10.27 -18.02
N HIS A 209 15.81 9.70 -17.24
CA HIS A 209 16.59 10.42 -16.22
C HIS A 209 18.03 10.60 -16.68
N ASP A 210 18.69 11.63 -16.19
CA ASP A 210 20.13 11.78 -16.35
C ASP A 210 20.82 10.85 -15.35
N SER A 211 21.47 9.82 -15.87
CA SER A 211 22.29 8.90 -15.10
C SER A 211 23.74 9.36 -15.08
N VAL A 212 24.42 9.08 -13.99
CA VAL A 212 25.74 9.62 -13.69
C VAL A 212 26.69 8.48 -13.36
N TYR A 213 27.86 8.49 -14.00
CA TYR A 213 29.00 7.66 -13.64
C TYR A 213 29.93 8.50 -12.78
N LEU A 214 30.13 8.08 -11.53
CA LEU A 214 31.01 8.79 -10.59
C LEU A 214 32.29 8.02 -10.34
N GLU A 215 33.36 8.78 -10.24
CA GLU A 215 34.70 8.32 -9.89
C GLU A 215 34.90 8.54 -8.39
N LEU A 216 35.12 7.46 -7.64
CA LEU A 216 35.41 7.52 -6.21
C LEU A 216 36.88 7.16 -5.98
N PRO A 217 37.75 8.12 -5.64
CA PRO A 217 39.17 7.86 -5.39
C PRO A 217 39.36 6.89 -4.22
N ILE A 218 40.17 5.85 -4.41
CA ILE A 218 40.49 4.89 -3.36
C ILE A 218 41.57 5.48 -2.44
N GLN A 219 41.32 5.46 -1.13
CA GLN A 219 42.26 5.98 -0.14
C GLN A 219 43.58 5.18 -0.19
N GLY A 220 44.71 5.89 -0.22
CA GLY A 220 46.04 5.28 -0.29
C GLY A 220 46.45 4.75 -1.67
N ARG A 221 45.61 4.89 -2.72
CA ARG A 221 45.95 4.52 -4.10
C ARG A 221 45.87 5.73 -5.02
N GLN A 222 46.96 6.03 -5.73
CA GLN A 222 46.98 7.15 -6.66
C GLN A 222 46.39 6.75 -8.03
N HIS A 223 45.56 7.63 -8.60
CA HIS A 223 44.92 7.45 -9.90
C HIS A 223 44.15 6.12 -10.03
N GLU A 224 43.56 5.65 -8.92
CA GLU A 224 42.76 4.43 -8.87
C GLU A 224 41.40 4.73 -8.24
N PHE A 225 40.34 4.43 -8.98
CA PHE A 225 38.98 4.84 -8.65
C PHE A 225 38.01 3.65 -8.71
N LEU A 226 37.02 3.68 -7.83
CA LEU A 226 35.82 2.87 -7.99
C LEU A 226 34.86 3.63 -8.92
N LEU A 227 34.48 3.02 -10.05
CA LEU A 227 33.53 3.63 -10.97
C LEU A 227 32.12 3.12 -10.63
N ILE A 228 31.29 4.01 -10.08
CA ILE A 228 29.89 3.70 -9.72
C ILE A 228 28.93 4.35 -10.70
N TRP A 229 27.70 3.83 -10.75
CA TRP A 229 26.63 4.37 -11.59
C TRP A 229 25.35 4.55 -10.79
N THR A 230 24.62 5.64 -11.05
CA THR A 230 23.30 5.89 -10.47
C THR A 230 22.38 6.64 -11.44
N THR A 231 21.08 6.33 -11.39
CA THR A 231 20.02 7.07 -12.08
C THR A 231 19.33 8.10 -11.17
N THR A 232 19.76 8.19 -9.90
CA THR A 232 19.22 9.10 -8.89
C THR A 232 20.32 9.97 -8.29
N PRO A 233 20.78 11.02 -9.01
CA PRO A 233 21.89 11.85 -8.54
C PRO A 233 21.67 12.44 -7.14
N TRP A 234 20.41 12.71 -6.78
CA TRP A 234 20.06 13.26 -5.47
C TRP A 234 20.44 12.40 -4.27
N THR A 235 20.72 11.10 -4.46
CA THR A 235 21.13 10.19 -3.37
C THR A 235 22.64 10.22 -3.10
N ILE A 236 23.44 10.77 -4.02
CA ILE A 236 24.91 10.79 -3.94
C ILE A 236 25.42 11.43 -2.64
N PRO A 237 24.84 12.53 -2.13
CA PRO A 237 25.26 13.09 -0.85
C PRO A 237 25.12 12.15 0.36
N ALA A 238 24.27 11.11 0.29
CA ALA A 238 24.16 10.09 1.34
C ALA A 238 24.76 8.74 0.94
N ASN A 239 25.73 8.75 0.03
CA ASN A 239 26.58 7.60 -0.19
C ASN A 239 27.24 7.18 1.12
N ILE A 240 27.12 5.91 1.49
CA ILE A 240 27.78 5.36 2.69
C ILE A 240 28.76 4.27 2.31
N ALA A 241 28.40 3.43 1.33
CA ALA A 241 29.22 2.31 0.90
C ALA A 241 29.08 2.07 -0.61
N VAL A 242 30.01 1.28 -1.13
CA VAL A 242 29.90 0.70 -2.48
C VAL A 242 29.75 -0.82 -2.32
N ALA A 243 28.62 -1.36 -2.79
CA ALA A 243 28.36 -2.79 -2.74
C ALA A 243 28.95 -3.51 -3.96
N VAL A 244 29.63 -4.62 -3.70
CA VAL A 244 30.19 -5.53 -4.71
C VAL A 244 29.74 -6.96 -4.45
N ASP A 245 29.59 -7.77 -5.50
CA ASP A 245 29.30 -9.19 -5.35
C ASP A 245 30.62 -9.93 -5.12
N PRO A 246 30.79 -10.64 -3.99
CA PRO A 246 32.05 -11.30 -3.67
C PRO A 246 32.46 -12.41 -4.66
N LYS A 247 31.50 -12.92 -5.46
CA LYS A 247 31.70 -13.99 -6.45
C LYS A 247 31.90 -13.48 -7.86
N LEU A 248 31.51 -12.24 -8.16
CA LEU A 248 31.74 -11.64 -9.48
C LEU A 248 33.20 -11.24 -9.66
N LYS A 249 33.64 -11.21 -10.92
CA LYS A 249 34.97 -10.73 -11.31
C LYS A 249 34.92 -9.25 -11.64
N TYR A 250 35.90 -8.53 -11.12
CA TYR A 250 36.07 -7.10 -11.32
C TYR A 250 37.42 -6.86 -12.01
N ALA A 251 37.42 -6.03 -13.03
CA ALA A 251 38.59 -5.67 -13.81
C ALA A 251 39.04 -4.25 -13.47
N LEU A 252 40.35 -4.07 -13.32
CA LEU A 252 40.98 -2.76 -13.26
C LEU A 252 41.34 -2.33 -14.68
N VAL A 253 40.59 -1.38 -15.21
CA VAL A 253 40.74 -0.88 -16.57
C VAL A 253 41.53 0.42 -16.57
N GLN A 254 42.53 0.53 -17.44
CA GLN A 254 43.20 1.80 -17.67
C GLN A 254 42.49 2.59 -18.78
N GLY A 255 41.98 3.77 -18.42
CA GLY A 255 41.36 4.70 -19.37
C GLY A 255 42.39 5.42 -20.26
N THR A 256 41.92 6.14 -21.27
CA THR A 256 42.80 6.94 -22.16
C THR A 256 43.59 8.03 -21.41
N SER A 257 43.01 8.61 -20.36
CA SER A 257 43.67 9.58 -19.46
C SER A 257 44.87 9.00 -18.70
N GLY A 258 44.92 7.67 -18.54
CA GLY A 258 45.92 6.97 -17.73
C GLY A 258 45.42 6.56 -16.34
N ASP A 259 44.27 7.09 -15.90
CA ASP A 259 43.60 6.70 -14.65
C ASP A 259 43.06 5.27 -14.73
N LYS A 260 42.93 4.64 -13.57
CA LYS A 260 42.56 3.23 -13.43
C LYS A 260 41.20 3.11 -12.73
N PHE A 261 40.29 2.36 -13.33
CA PHE A 261 38.91 2.24 -12.87
C PHE A 261 38.55 0.79 -12.59
N TRP A 262 38.02 0.52 -11.41
CA TRP A 262 37.38 -0.76 -11.11
C TRP A 262 35.95 -0.79 -11.64
N VAL A 263 35.65 -1.80 -12.44
CA VAL A 263 34.32 -2.14 -12.96
C VAL A 263 34.15 -3.65 -13.00
N ALA A 264 32.91 -4.16 -13.04
CA ALA A 264 32.68 -5.57 -13.35
C ALA A 264 33.25 -5.92 -14.72
N GLU A 265 33.86 -7.10 -14.85
CA GLU A 265 34.52 -7.57 -16.07
C GLU A 265 33.59 -7.48 -17.30
N ASP A 266 32.33 -7.89 -17.13
CA ASP A 266 31.30 -7.84 -18.17
C ASP A 266 30.91 -6.41 -18.60
N ALA A 267 31.12 -5.41 -17.73
CA ALA A 267 30.75 -4.01 -17.99
C ALA A 267 31.84 -3.24 -18.75
N VAL A 268 33.06 -3.77 -18.85
CA VAL A 268 34.22 -3.10 -19.45
C VAL A 268 33.94 -2.65 -20.88
N GLU A 269 33.43 -3.53 -21.72
CA GLU A 269 33.18 -3.22 -23.14
C GLU A 269 32.09 -2.16 -23.31
N ARG A 270 31.03 -2.22 -22.49
CA ARG A 270 29.91 -1.27 -22.56
C ARG A 270 30.33 0.13 -22.11
N ILE A 271 31.17 0.23 -21.08
CA ILE A 271 31.56 1.53 -20.50
C ILE A 271 32.70 2.17 -21.28
N PHE A 272 33.75 1.40 -21.58
CA PHE A 272 34.96 1.94 -22.19
C PHE A 272 35.06 1.66 -23.69
N GLY A 273 34.48 0.57 -24.21
CA GLY A 273 34.57 0.22 -25.64
C GLY A 273 35.99 0.33 -26.19
N SER A 274 36.18 1.19 -27.21
CA SER A 274 37.48 1.52 -27.82
C SER A 274 38.35 2.48 -27.01
N GLU A 275 37.82 3.10 -25.95
CA GLU A 275 38.51 4.08 -25.08
C GLU A 275 39.29 3.42 -23.92
N LYS A 276 39.50 2.10 -23.96
CA LYS A 276 40.37 1.39 -23.01
C LYS A 276 41.79 1.26 -23.55
N LYS A 277 42.80 1.57 -22.73
CA LYS A 277 44.21 1.24 -23.03
C LYS A 277 44.51 -0.23 -22.77
N GLY A 278 43.85 -0.83 -21.78
CA GLY A 278 43.99 -2.24 -21.44
C GLY A 278 43.38 -2.59 -20.09
N ILE A 279 43.26 -3.89 -19.82
CA ILE A 279 42.90 -4.43 -18.51
C ILE A 279 44.20 -4.78 -17.79
N LEU A 280 44.43 -4.17 -16.63
CA LEU A 280 45.67 -4.33 -15.86
C LEU A 280 45.63 -5.55 -14.95
N GLN A 281 44.47 -5.82 -14.35
CA GLN A 281 44.24 -6.95 -13.45
C GLN A 281 42.75 -7.28 -13.36
N THR A 282 42.44 -8.53 -13.03
CA THR A 282 41.08 -8.98 -12.73
C THR A 282 41.11 -9.72 -11.40
N VAL A 283 40.24 -9.33 -10.47
CA VAL A 283 40.13 -9.90 -9.11
C VAL A 283 38.70 -10.31 -8.83
N LEU A 284 38.49 -11.15 -7.81
CA LEU A 284 37.14 -11.41 -7.31
C LEU A 284 36.67 -10.25 -6.43
N GLY A 285 35.36 -9.97 -6.42
CA GLY A 285 34.80 -8.86 -5.63
C GLY A 285 35.14 -8.94 -4.14
N LYS A 286 35.35 -10.15 -3.61
CA LYS A 286 35.81 -10.38 -2.22
C LYS A 286 37.14 -9.67 -1.89
N GLU A 287 37.98 -9.41 -2.90
CA GLU A 287 39.29 -8.77 -2.74
C GLU A 287 39.17 -7.24 -2.72
N LEU A 288 38.04 -6.69 -3.18
CA LEU A 288 37.74 -5.25 -3.10
C LEU A 288 37.06 -4.89 -1.77
N VAL A 289 36.48 -5.85 -1.06
CA VAL A 289 35.80 -5.62 0.22
C VAL A 289 36.79 -5.09 1.25
N GLY A 290 36.38 -4.02 1.95
CA GLY A 290 37.20 -3.35 2.95
C GLY A 290 38.08 -2.22 2.42
N LEU A 291 38.06 -1.94 1.11
CA LEU A 291 38.68 -0.72 0.57
C LEU A 291 37.89 0.52 1.01
N HIS A 292 38.60 1.58 1.39
CA HIS A 292 38.02 2.89 1.67
C HIS A 292 38.21 3.85 0.50
N TYR A 293 37.26 4.76 0.32
CA TYR A 293 37.28 5.77 -0.73
C TYR A 293 36.89 7.15 -0.21
N THR A 294 36.97 8.16 -1.06
CA THR A 294 36.44 9.51 -0.80
C THR A 294 35.32 9.83 -1.78
N ALA A 295 34.35 10.67 -1.39
CA ALA A 295 33.27 11.09 -2.28
C ALA A 295 33.18 12.62 -2.42
N PRO A 296 32.42 13.14 -3.40
CA PRO A 296 32.40 14.58 -3.71
C PRO A 296 31.73 15.46 -2.63
N PHE A 297 30.95 14.86 -1.72
CA PHE A 297 30.11 15.56 -0.76
C PHE A 297 30.61 15.46 0.70
N ASP A 298 31.85 14.97 0.91
CA ASP A 298 32.45 14.74 2.24
C ASP A 298 32.60 16.04 3.06
N HIS A 299 32.55 17.19 2.38
CA HIS A 299 32.60 18.51 3.00
C HIS A 299 31.28 18.94 3.69
N LEU A 300 30.15 18.30 3.36
CA LEU A 300 28.85 18.65 3.94
C LEU A 300 28.82 18.29 5.44
N PRO A 301 28.33 19.18 6.33
CA PRO A 301 28.32 18.91 7.77
C PRO A 301 27.59 17.62 8.18
N ALA A 302 26.46 17.29 7.54
CA ALA A 302 25.73 16.06 7.81
C ALA A 302 26.56 14.80 7.49
N VAL A 303 27.30 14.84 6.37
CA VAL A 303 28.17 13.75 5.91
C VAL A 303 29.39 13.63 6.83
N LYS A 304 30.02 14.75 7.15
CA LYS A 304 31.19 14.81 8.03
C LYS A 304 30.92 14.31 9.44
N SER A 305 29.73 14.61 10.00
CA SER A 305 29.32 14.07 11.31
C SER A 305 29.34 12.55 11.29
N VAL A 306 28.70 11.94 10.28
CA VAL A 306 28.63 10.48 10.17
C VAL A 306 29.99 9.85 9.93
N GLN A 307 30.86 10.50 9.16
CA GLN A 307 32.24 10.07 8.96
C GLN A 307 33.03 10.00 10.28
N VAL A 308 32.88 11.00 11.15
CA VAL A 308 33.56 11.05 12.45
C VAL A 308 33.05 9.96 13.38
N ASP A 309 31.74 9.74 13.39
CA ASP A 309 31.09 8.78 14.30
C ASP A 309 31.30 7.31 13.85
N ASN A 310 31.58 7.07 12.57
CA ASN A 310 31.62 5.73 11.98
C ASN A 310 32.82 5.51 11.03
N PRO A 311 34.07 5.72 11.49
CA PRO A 311 35.24 5.76 10.61
C PRO A 311 35.52 4.45 9.87
N ASP A 312 35.20 3.30 10.49
CA ASP A 312 35.51 1.99 9.90
C ASP A 312 34.56 1.60 8.77
N THR A 313 33.29 1.99 8.87
CA THR A 313 32.22 1.60 7.95
C THR A 313 31.89 2.67 6.91
N PHE A 314 32.20 3.94 7.19
CA PHE A 314 31.93 5.04 6.28
C PHE A 314 32.84 5.00 5.05
N HIS A 315 32.26 5.19 3.88
CA HIS A 315 32.94 5.15 2.58
C HIS A 315 33.82 3.92 2.40
N SER A 316 33.22 2.75 2.64
CA SER A 316 33.86 1.45 2.51
C SER A 316 33.21 0.61 1.40
N VAL A 317 33.98 -0.31 0.82
CA VAL A 317 33.47 -1.32 -0.11
C VAL A 317 32.97 -2.51 0.70
N VAL A 318 31.72 -2.91 0.47
CA VAL A 318 31.05 -3.99 1.21
C VAL A 318 30.60 -5.12 0.30
N ALA A 319 30.60 -6.34 0.84
CA ALA A 319 30.02 -7.49 0.16
C ALA A 319 28.49 -7.40 0.19
N THR A 320 27.87 -7.45 -0.99
CA THR A 320 26.42 -7.57 -1.13
C THR A 320 25.89 -8.91 -0.60
N ASP A 321 24.58 -9.01 -0.44
CA ASP A 321 23.86 -10.26 -0.26
C ASP A 321 22.96 -10.49 -1.49
N PRO A 322 23.09 -11.59 -2.24
CA PRO A 322 22.30 -11.85 -3.45
C PRO A 322 20.78 -11.87 -3.21
N LEU A 323 20.31 -12.10 -1.98
CA LEU A 323 18.89 -12.08 -1.62
C LEU A 323 18.40 -10.67 -1.26
N ILE A 324 19.31 -9.75 -0.93
CA ILE A 324 18.96 -8.38 -0.51
C ILE A 324 19.19 -7.40 -1.66
N LEU A 325 20.39 -7.39 -2.24
CA LEU A 325 20.80 -6.47 -3.29
C LEU A 325 21.57 -7.27 -4.36
N PRO A 326 20.85 -7.99 -5.24
CA PRO A 326 21.46 -8.71 -6.34
C PRO A 326 22.08 -7.73 -7.32
N ILE A 327 23.38 -7.90 -7.60
CA ILE A 327 24.09 -7.07 -8.58
C ILE A 327 23.98 -7.73 -9.95
N VAL A 328 23.40 -7.01 -10.89
CA VAL A 328 23.33 -7.40 -12.30
C VAL A 328 24.45 -6.69 -13.08
N THR A 329 25.12 -7.41 -13.99
CA THR A 329 26.22 -6.84 -14.80
C THR A 329 25.75 -6.27 -16.15
N THR A 330 24.49 -6.52 -16.51
CA THR A 330 23.88 -6.04 -17.76
C THR A 330 23.73 -4.52 -17.81
N GLU A 331 23.65 -3.86 -16.66
CA GLU A 331 23.47 -2.40 -16.52
C GLU A 331 24.46 -1.82 -15.49
N GLY A 332 24.72 -0.51 -15.55
CA GLY A 332 25.62 0.16 -14.60
C GLY A 332 27.08 -0.28 -14.69
N THR A 333 27.79 -0.34 -13.56
CA THR A 333 29.23 -0.69 -13.52
C THR A 333 29.51 -2.01 -12.80
N GLY A 334 28.50 -2.62 -12.18
CA GLY A 334 28.66 -3.75 -11.25
C GLY A 334 29.18 -3.36 -9.86
N LEU A 335 29.45 -2.07 -9.63
CA LEU A 335 29.68 -1.49 -8.30
C LEU A 335 28.49 -0.59 -7.97
N VAL A 336 27.74 -0.95 -6.92
CA VAL A 336 26.48 -0.27 -6.61
C VAL A 336 26.69 0.76 -5.51
N HIS A 337 26.41 2.02 -5.84
CA HIS A 337 26.27 3.10 -4.86
C HIS A 337 25.21 2.73 -3.83
N THR A 338 25.58 2.69 -2.55
CA THR A 338 24.68 2.31 -1.46
C THR A 338 24.42 3.52 -0.58
N ALA A 339 23.19 4.04 -0.65
CA ALA A 339 22.70 5.12 0.19
C ALA A 339 21.64 4.56 1.16
N VAL A 340 22.08 4.20 2.37
CA VAL A 340 21.26 3.48 3.37
C VAL A 340 19.92 4.18 3.65
N SER A 341 19.86 5.51 3.53
CA SER A 341 18.64 6.29 3.77
C SER A 341 17.68 6.41 2.58
N ALA A 342 18.09 5.99 1.39
CA ALA A 342 17.43 6.33 0.12
C ALA A 342 17.17 5.11 -0.80
N GLY A 343 17.28 3.89 -0.26
CA GLY A 343 16.89 2.64 -0.94
C GLY A 343 16.41 1.59 0.06
N SER A 344 15.45 0.74 -0.32
CA SER A 344 14.94 -0.31 0.57
C SER A 344 15.94 -1.45 0.72
N GLU A 345 16.60 -1.85 -0.38
CA GLU A 345 17.67 -2.83 -0.45
C GLU A 345 18.92 -2.32 0.27
N ASP A 346 19.30 -1.06 -0.01
CA ASP A 346 20.42 -0.35 0.64
C ASP A 346 20.26 -0.32 2.16
N PHE A 347 19.04 -0.04 2.64
CA PHE A 347 18.72 -0.02 4.06
C PHE A 347 18.84 -1.41 4.71
N LYS A 348 18.35 -2.46 4.03
CA LYS A 348 18.47 -3.85 4.51
C LYS A 348 19.95 -4.30 4.54
N LEU A 349 20.71 -3.97 3.50
CA LEU A 349 22.15 -4.25 3.45
C LEU A 349 22.90 -3.47 4.53
N GLY A 350 22.53 -2.21 4.76
CA GLY A 350 23.07 -1.37 5.83
C GLY A 350 22.83 -1.97 7.20
N LYS A 351 21.61 -2.46 7.50
CA LYS A 351 21.31 -3.19 8.74
C LYS A 351 22.16 -4.46 8.88
N LEU A 352 22.32 -5.24 7.81
CA LEU A 352 23.09 -6.48 7.83
C LEU A 352 24.59 -6.23 8.10
N ARG A 353 25.12 -5.13 7.58
CA ARG A 353 26.55 -4.78 7.63
C ARG A 353 26.92 -3.77 8.71
N GLY A 354 25.94 -3.26 9.46
CA GLY A 354 26.16 -2.21 10.47
C GLY A 354 26.56 -0.87 9.86
N LEU A 355 26.07 -0.54 8.65
CA LEU A 355 26.40 0.72 7.99
C LEU A 355 25.60 1.89 8.59
N PRO A 356 26.21 3.07 8.72
CA PRO A 356 25.50 4.26 9.16
C PRO A 356 24.51 4.76 8.09
N LEU A 357 23.67 5.71 8.45
CA LEU A 357 22.70 6.33 7.54
C LEU A 357 22.78 7.86 7.64
N ILE A 358 22.60 8.53 6.50
CA ILE A 358 22.50 10.00 6.43
C ILE A 358 21.12 10.34 5.89
N PRO A 359 20.19 10.86 6.69
CA PRO A 359 18.90 11.33 6.18
C PRO A 359 19.13 12.47 5.16
N VAL A 360 18.58 12.36 3.95
CA VAL A 360 18.84 13.34 2.87
C VAL A 360 17.73 14.36 2.75
N ILE A 361 16.50 13.88 2.78
CA ILE A 361 15.33 14.65 2.34
C ILE A 361 14.25 14.72 3.41
N ASP A 362 13.51 15.84 3.41
CA ASP A 362 12.29 16.03 4.18
C ASP A 362 11.07 15.33 3.53
N ASP A 363 9.88 15.59 4.07
CA ASP A 363 8.61 15.04 3.58
C ASP A 363 8.22 15.53 2.17
N GLU A 364 8.77 16.66 1.70
CA GLU A 364 8.50 17.27 0.40
C GLU A 364 9.58 16.95 -0.65
N ALA A 365 10.54 16.09 -0.30
CA ALA A 365 11.75 15.81 -1.06
C ALA A 365 12.67 17.03 -1.25
N ASN A 366 12.69 17.96 -0.29
CA ASN A 366 13.75 18.96 -0.20
C ASN A 366 14.91 18.40 0.60
N TYR A 367 16.15 18.75 0.25
CA TYR A 367 17.28 18.44 1.11
C TYR A 367 17.05 19.06 2.49
N LEU A 368 17.34 18.30 3.55
CA LEU A 368 17.13 18.75 4.92
C LEU A 368 17.81 20.11 5.16
N SER A 369 17.15 20.97 5.95
CA SER A 369 17.69 22.30 6.27
C SER A 369 19.07 22.20 6.92
N ASP A 370 19.24 21.18 7.76
CA ASP A 370 20.39 21.03 8.62
C ASP A 370 21.43 20.14 7.94
N GLY A 371 22.64 20.67 7.75
CA GLY A 371 23.81 19.90 7.36
C GLY A 371 24.03 19.64 5.85
N PHE A 372 23.16 20.17 4.97
CA PHE A 372 23.29 20.07 3.50
C PHE A 372 23.79 21.35 2.80
N GLY A 373 24.23 22.36 3.56
CA GLY A 373 24.92 23.54 3.03
C GLY A 373 24.13 24.27 1.95
N GLU A 374 24.71 24.43 0.75
CA GLU A 374 24.06 25.14 -0.36
C GLU A 374 22.85 24.40 -0.96
N PHE A 375 22.64 23.14 -0.59
CA PHE A 375 21.51 22.33 -1.07
C PHE A 375 20.30 22.41 -0.13
N SER A 376 20.49 22.80 1.14
CA SER A 376 19.45 22.88 2.16
C SER A 376 18.18 23.59 1.67
N GLY A 377 17.03 22.93 1.83
CA GLY A 377 15.72 23.44 1.44
C GLY A 377 15.43 23.42 -0.07
N LYS A 378 16.39 23.05 -0.93
CA LYS A 378 16.14 22.89 -2.37
C LYS A 378 15.55 21.53 -2.67
N ASN A 379 14.62 21.48 -3.63
CA ASN A 379 13.91 20.25 -3.96
C ASN A 379 14.76 19.30 -4.83
N ALA A 380 15.07 18.12 -4.29
CA ALA A 380 15.92 17.11 -4.90
C ALA A 380 15.36 16.54 -6.21
N LYS A 381 14.03 16.49 -6.36
CA LYS A 381 13.37 15.90 -7.53
C LYS A 381 12.98 16.91 -8.60
N LYS A 382 12.61 18.13 -8.22
CA LYS A 382 12.33 19.21 -9.19
C LYS A 382 13.60 19.79 -9.80
N HIS A 383 14.71 19.71 -9.08
CA HIS A 383 16.00 20.27 -9.48
C HIS A 383 17.13 19.21 -9.44
N PRO A 384 17.04 18.11 -10.22
CA PRO A 384 18.08 17.09 -10.26
C PRO A 384 19.43 17.63 -10.75
N GLU A 385 19.42 18.74 -11.51
CA GLU A 385 20.60 19.44 -12.00
C GLU A 385 21.52 19.94 -10.87
N LEU A 386 21.00 20.17 -9.66
CA LEU A 386 21.79 20.70 -8.53
C LEU A 386 23.03 19.86 -8.25
N ILE A 387 22.86 18.54 -8.20
CA ILE A 387 23.96 17.61 -7.93
C ILE A 387 24.86 17.46 -9.14
N ILE A 388 24.29 17.37 -10.33
CA ILE A 388 25.05 17.21 -11.58
C ILE A 388 25.94 18.43 -11.84
N ASP A 389 25.42 19.64 -11.64
CA ASP A 389 26.15 20.88 -11.83
C ASP A 389 27.24 21.06 -10.77
N PHE A 390 27.00 20.64 -9.53
CA PHE A 390 28.04 20.58 -8.51
C PHE A 390 29.19 19.64 -8.93
N LEU A 391 28.87 18.42 -9.37
CA LEU A 391 29.87 17.45 -9.84
C LEU A 391 30.67 17.98 -11.02
N LYS A 392 30.03 18.62 -12.02
CA LYS A 392 30.72 19.26 -13.14
C LYS A 392 31.68 20.37 -12.68
N LYS A 393 31.28 21.19 -11.70
CA LYS A 393 32.12 22.25 -11.15
C LYS A 393 33.34 21.70 -10.40
N GLN A 394 33.16 20.63 -9.62
CA GLN A 394 34.26 19.93 -8.94
C GLN A 394 35.26 19.34 -9.96
N ASN A 395 34.75 18.67 -10.99
CA ASN A 395 35.57 18.12 -12.07
C ASN A 395 36.39 19.22 -12.78
N ALA A 396 35.74 20.35 -13.11
CA ALA A 396 36.40 21.49 -13.75
C ALA A 396 37.44 22.19 -12.85
N SER A 397 37.30 22.04 -11.52
CA SER A 397 38.20 22.60 -10.52
C SER A 397 39.36 21.65 -10.16
N GLY A 398 39.57 20.59 -10.95
CA GLY A 398 40.67 19.63 -10.80
C GLY A 398 40.42 18.51 -9.79
N HIS A 399 39.17 18.31 -9.34
CA HIS A 399 38.79 17.18 -8.48
C HIS A 399 38.00 16.16 -9.33
N PRO A 400 38.67 15.16 -9.93
CA PRO A 400 38.02 14.19 -10.79
C PRO A 400 37.00 13.39 -9.99
N CYS A 401 35.73 13.56 -10.34
CA CYS A 401 34.60 12.92 -9.65
C CYS A 401 33.45 12.52 -10.59
N LEU A 402 33.45 13.04 -11.82
CA LEU A 402 32.42 12.81 -12.82
C LEU A 402 33.04 12.23 -14.10
N PHE A 403 32.75 10.96 -14.38
CA PHE A 403 33.22 10.28 -15.58
C PHE A 403 32.34 10.62 -16.79
N LYS A 404 31.02 10.42 -16.64
CA LYS A 404 30.05 10.62 -17.74
C LYS A 404 28.66 10.90 -17.20
N VAL A 405 27.89 11.70 -17.94
CA VAL A 405 26.43 11.84 -17.77
C VAL A 405 25.75 11.31 -19.03
N GLU A 406 24.78 10.43 -18.87
CA GLU A 406 24.01 9.89 -20.00
C GLU A 406 22.52 9.81 -19.70
N ARG A 407 21.70 10.05 -20.72
CA ARG A 407 20.24 9.94 -20.62
C ARG A 407 19.84 8.48 -20.62
N TYR A 408 19.28 8.01 -19.52
CA TYR A 408 18.89 6.64 -19.32
C TYR A 408 17.36 6.50 -19.31
N LYS A 409 16.83 5.65 -20.21
CA LYS A 409 15.39 5.36 -20.27
C LYS A 409 15.10 4.11 -19.46
N HIS A 410 14.27 4.25 -18.42
CA HIS A 410 13.91 3.13 -17.54
C HIS A 410 12.49 3.25 -17.01
N ARG A 411 12.03 2.19 -16.35
CA ARG A 411 10.73 2.18 -15.67
C ARG A 411 10.92 2.61 -14.22
N TYR A 412 10.34 3.75 -13.86
CA TYR A 412 10.44 4.30 -12.51
C TYR A 412 9.05 4.40 -11.85
N PRO A 413 8.92 4.09 -10.55
CA PRO A 413 7.63 4.10 -9.89
C PRO A 413 7.13 5.53 -9.66
N ALA A 414 5.87 5.74 -10.01
CA ALA A 414 5.14 6.95 -9.66
C ALA A 414 4.02 6.63 -8.67
N CYS A 415 3.67 7.60 -7.84
CA CYS A 415 2.49 7.54 -7.01
C CYS A 415 1.27 7.26 -7.89
N TRP A 416 0.58 6.16 -7.61
CA TRP A 416 -0.59 5.73 -8.38
C TRP A 416 -1.69 6.80 -8.46
N ARG A 417 -1.77 7.68 -7.44
CA ARG A 417 -2.76 8.75 -7.28
C ARG A 417 -2.39 10.03 -8.01
N CYS A 418 -1.33 10.70 -7.53
CA CYS A 418 -0.95 12.03 -8.01
C CYS A 418 0.02 11.99 -9.19
N LYS A 419 0.54 10.80 -9.53
CA LYS A 419 1.47 10.55 -10.63
C LYS A 419 2.84 11.20 -10.47
N THR A 420 3.13 11.82 -9.31
CA THR A 420 4.47 12.28 -8.92
C THR A 420 5.38 11.07 -8.71
N GLU A 421 6.64 11.17 -9.10
CA GLU A 421 7.66 10.15 -8.87
C GLU A 421 7.86 9.88 -7.38
N LEU A 422 8.02 8.60 -7.02
CA LEU A 422 8.32 8.22 -5.64
C LEU A 422 9.81 8.43 -5.33
N VAL A 423 10.07 8.76 -4.08
CA VAL A 423 11.42 8.78 -3.50
C VAL A 423 11.46 7.77 -2.37
N TRP A 424 12.64 7.30 -2.00
CA TRP A 424 12.79 6.49 -0.81
C TRP A 424 13.36 7.35 0.29
N LYS A 425 12.75 7.24 1.47
CA LYS A 425 13.27 7.86 2.68
C LYS A 425 13.06 6.92 3.84
N VAL A 426 13.90 7.06 4.85
CA VAL A 426 13.67 6.40 6.12
C VAL A 426 12.62 7.16 6.90
N ALA A 427 11.61 6.44 7.36
CA ALA A 427 10.51 6.96 8.16
C ALA A 427 10.22 6.01 9.33
N ASP A 428 9.78 6.58 10.44
CA ASP A 428 9.25 5.85 11.57
C ASP A 428 7.75 5.64 11.38
N GLU A 429 7.35 4.38 11.22
CA GLU A 429 5.97 4.01 10.91
C GLU A 429 5.54 2.82 11.78
N TRP A 430 4.23 2.63 11.95
CA TRP A 430 3.65 1.54 12.70
C TRP A 430 3.30 0.36 11.80
N TYR A 431 3.67 -0.83 12.26
CA TYR A 431 3.51 -2.08 11.55
C TYR A 431 2.79 -3.13 12.41
N ILE A 432 2.12 -4.07 11.74
CA ILE A 432 1.74 -5.35 12.31
C ILE A 432 2.73 -6.39 11.79
N SER A 433 3.43 -7.06 12.69
CA SER A 433 4.39 -8.11 12.33
C SER A 433 3.68 -9.38 11.91
N MET A 434 4.13 -9.94 10.78
CA MET A 434 3.57 -11.16 10.20
C MET A 434 4.26 -12.41 10.75
N ASP A 435 5.53 -12.28 11.14
CA ASP A 435 6.42 -13.39 11.51
C ASP A 435 6.80 -13.41 12.99
N GLN A 436 6.48 -12.36 13.76
CA GLN A 436 6.63 -12.38 15.22
C GLN A 436 5.68 -13.43 15.84
N PRO A 437 6.19 -14.42 16.59
CA PRO A 437 5.33 -15.35 17.31
C PRO A 437 4.50 -14.61 18.37
N GLY A 438 3.19 -14.86 18.41
CA GLY A 438 2.32 -14.38 19.48
C GLY A 438 2.47 -15.17 20.78
N LYS A 439 1.58 -14.94 21.75
CA LYS A 439 1.62 -15.61 23.08
C LYS A 439 1.51 -17.13 23.01
N ASP A 440 0.91 -17.68 21.95
CA ASP A 440 0.74 -19.12 21.73
C ASP A 440 1.81 -19.72 20.80
N GLY A 441 2.88 -18.98 20.50
CA GLY A 441 4.00 -19.43 19.67
C GLY A 441 3.74 -19.45 18.16
N ARG A 442 2.53 -19.09 17.69
CA ARG A 442 2.21 -19.03 16.25
C ARG A 442 2.31 -17.60 15.72
N THR A 443 2.81 -17.48 14.49
CA THR A 443 2.91 -16.20 13.77
C THR A 443 1.57 -15.86 13.08
N LEU A 444 1.31 -14.57 12.82
CA LEU A 444 0.11 -14.16 12.10
C LEU A 444 0.06 -14.78 10.69
N ARG A 445 1.20 -14.85 9.98
CA ARG A 445 1.32 -15.50 8.67
C ARG A 445 0.90 -16.97 8.70
N SER A 446 1.41 -17.74 9.65
CA SER A 446 1.10 -19.18 9.75
C SER A 446 -0.39 -19.41 10.04
N ARG A 447 -0.97 -18.57 10.89
CA ARG A 447 -2.39 -18.57 11.21
C ARG A 447 -3.21 -18.26 9.95
N MET A 448 -2.79 -17.26 9.17
CA MET A 448 -3.42 -16.91 7.90
C MET A 448 -3.39 -18.06 6.89
N GLN A 449 -2.23 -18.63 6.63
CA GLN A 449 -2.09 -19.75 5.69
C GLN A 449 -2.98 -20.94 6.10
N SER A 450 -3.06 -21.24 7.40
CA SER A 450 -3.91 -22.32 7.92
C SER A 450 -5.41 -22.10 7.70
N VAL A 451 -5.86 -20.83 7.69
CA VAL A 451 -7.26 -20.48 7.40
C VAL A 451 -7.49 -20.47 5.90
N ALA A 452 -6.55 -19.95 5.10
CA ALA A 452 -6.63 -19.94 3.63
C ALA A 452 -6.88 -21.35 3.06
N GLN A 453 -6.20 -22.36 3.61
CA GLN A 453 -6.33 -23.77 3.22
C GLN A 453 -7.70 -24.40 3.54
N LYS A 454 -8.48 -23.83 4.46
CA LYS A 454 -9.82 -24.31 4.82
C LYS A 454 -10.92 -23.76 3.92
N ILE A 455 -10.58 -22.78 3.08
CA ILE A 455 -11.53 -22.08 2.22
C ILE A 455 -11.67 -22.83 0.89
N THR A 456 -12.88 -22.88 0.35
CA THR A 456 -13.10 -23.33 -1.04
C THR A 456 -12.83 -22.16 -1.98
N TRP A 457 -11.87 -22.27 -2.88
CA TRP A 457 -11.51 -21.22 -3.83
C TRP A 457 -12.07 -21.53 -5.21
N LEU A 458 -12.70 -20.56 -5.87
CA LEU A 458 -13.23 -20.69 -7.22
C LEU A 458 -12.62 -19.58 -8.07
N PRO A 459 -11.77 -19.89 -9.06
CA PRO A 459 -11.20 -21.19 -9.38
C PRO A 459 -10.15 -21.64 -8.34
N ASP A 460 -9.87 -22.94 -8.30
CA ASP A 460 -9.04 -23.57 -7.26
C ASP A 460 -7.61 -22.99 -7.17
N PHE A 461 -7.05 -22.52 -8.29
CA PHE A 461 -5.72 -21.87 -8.30
C PHE A 461 -5.65 -20.60 -7.44
N GLY A 462 -6.80 -20.05 -7.01
CA GLY A 462 -6.87 -18.93 -6.08
C GLY A 462 -6.12 -19.21 -4.77
N LEU A 463 -6.18 -20.44 -4.26
CA LEU A 463 -5.47 -20.84 -3.05
C LEU A 463 -3.95 -20.72 -3.21
N GLU A 464 -3.40 -21.26 -4.30
CA GLU A 464 -1.96 -21.24 -4.56
C GLU A 464 -1.43 -19.80 -4.63
N ARG A 465 -2.20 -18.90 -5.27
CA ARG A 465 -1.85 -17.48 -5.34
C ARG A 465 -1.90 -16.78 -3.98
N GLU A 466 -2.89 -17.12 -3.15
CA GLU A 466 -2.99 -16.57 -1.79
C GLU A 466 -1.81 -17.05 -0.93
N LEU A 467 -1.49 -18.34 -0.99
CA LEU A 467 -0.38 -18.91 -0.23
C LEU A 467 0.99 -18.37 -0.66
N ASP A 468 1.22 -18.21 -1.96
CA ASP A 468 2.44 -17.59 -2.50
C ASP A 468 2.58 -16.14 -2.04
N TRP A 469 1.48 -15.38 -2.09
CA TRP A 469 1.49 -14.01 -1.59
C TRP A 469 1.72 -13.97 -0.08
N LEU A 470 1.04 -14.81 0.70
CA LEU A 470 1.24 -14.95 2.14
C LEU A 470 2.63 -15.46 2.49
N ALA A 471 3.37 -16.14 1.61
CA ALA A 471 4.74 -16.56 1.89
C ALA A 471 5.74 -15.39 1.73
N ASN A 472 5.46 -14.47 0.81
CA ASN A 472 6.38 -13.40 0.42
C ASN A 472 6.01 -12.01 0.97
N MET A 473 4.82 -11.85 1.56
CA MET A 473 4.36 -10.59 2.15
C MET A 473 5.33 -10.10 3.25
N HIS A 474 5.61 -8.80 3.34
CA HIS A 474 6.35 -8.21 4.47
C HIS A 474 5.40 -7.73 5.58
N ASP A 475 5.99 -7.30 6.70
CA ASP A 475 5.22 -6.69 7.81
C ASP A 475 4.32 -5.55 7.32
N TRP A 476 3.10 -5.52 7.86
CA TRP A 476 2.04 -4.70 7.31
C TRP A 476 2.08 -3.28 7.89
N LEU A 477 2.46 -2.31 7.05
CA LEU A 477 2.39 -0.87 7.37
C LEU A 477 0.94 -0.41 7.56
N ILE A 478 0.59 -0.08 8.81
CA ILE A 478 -0.77 0.33 9.21
C ILE A 478 -0.92 1.84 9.43
N SER A 479 0.16 2.56 9.70
CA SER A 479 0.13 4.02 9.79
C SER A 479 0.17 4.69 8.42
N LYS A 480 -0.47 5.86 8.37
CA LYS A 480 -0.39 6.83 7.28
C LYS A 480 -0.20 8.21 7.90
N PRO A 481 1.06 8.68 8.08
CA PRO A 481 1.31 9.98 8.68
C PRO A 481 0.83 11.11 7.76
N ASN A 482 0.57 12.26 8.38
CA ASN A 482 0.20 13.51 7.71
C ASN A 482 -1.12 13.41 6.92
N ARG A 483 -2.10 12.66 7.42
CA ARG A 483 -3.43 12.49 6.77
C ARG A 483 -4.53 12.92 7.73
N TYR A 484 -5.68 13.29 7.18
CA TYR A 484 -6.72 14.01 7.92
C TYR A 484 -8.03 13.22 8.02
N TRP A 485 -8.44 12.54 6.95
CA TRP A 485 -9.66 11.75 6.86
C TRP A 485 -9.37 10.25 6.83
N GLY A 486 -9.70 9.56 7.91
CA GLY A 486 -9.52 8.13 8.09
C GLY A 486 -9.62 7.73 9.55
N LEU A 487 -9.52 6.42 9.82
CA LEU A 487 -9.43 5.86 11.16
C LEU A 487 -8.31 6.54 11.95
N ALA A 488 -8.63 7.20 13.07
CA ALA A 488 -7.61 7.63 14.00
C ALA A 488 -7.00 6.40 14.71
N LEU A 489 -5.70 6.15 14.51
CA LEU A 489 -5.01 5.04 15.19
C LEU A 489 -4.99 5.27 16.72
N PRO A 490 -5.46 4.32 17.55
CA PRO A 490 -5.57 4.47 19.00
C PRO A 490 -4.26 4.18 19.73
N ILE A 491 -3.14 4.62 19.15
CA ILE A 491 -1.79 4.36 19.67
C ILE A 491 -1.30 5.61 20.39
N TYR A 492 -0.87 5.44 21.63
CA TYR A 492 -0.35 6.48 22.51
C TYR A 492 1.08 6.14 22.88
N GLU A 493 2.03 6.85 22.27
CA GLU A 493 3.47 6.67 22.50
C GLU A 493 3.95 7.73 23.51
N CYS A 494 4.32 7.29 24.70
CA CYS A 494 4.84 8.18 25.74
C CYS A 494 6.35 8.40 25.57
N GLU A 495 6.84 9.58 25.95
CA GLU A 495 8.28 9.91 26.01
C GLU A 495 9.09 8.96 26.90
N CYS A 496 8.46 8.24 27.85
CA CYS A 496 9.13 7.21 28.65
C CYS A 496 9.37 5.89 27.89
N GLY A 497 9.01 5.82 26.61
CA GLY A 497 9.12 4.64 25.76
C GLY A 497 7.97 3.64 25.92
N HIS A 498 6.97 3.94 26.76
CA HIS A 498 5.79 3.09 26.88
C HIS A 498 4.76 3.40 25.78
N VAL A 499 4.32 2.36 25.11
CA VAL A 499 3.27 2.41 24.09
C VAL A 499 2.01 1.80 24.67
N GLN A 500 0.89 2.49 24.53
CA GLN A 500 -0.44 2.00 24.89
C GLN A 500 -1.32 2.01 23.65
N VAL A 501 -2.09 0.94 23.46
CA VAL A 501 -3.13 0.87 22.44
C VAL A 501 -4.47 0.73 23.13
N LEU A 502 -5.45 1.55 22.77
CA LEU A 502 -6.80 1.49 23.32
C LEU A 502 -7.74 0.76 22.36
N GLY A 503 -8.65 -0.03 22.92
CA GLY A 503 -9.52 -0.93 22.18
C GLY A 503 -11.01 -0.54 22.17
N SER A 504 -11.43 0.44 22.97
CA SER A 504 -12.85 0.78 23.09
C SER A 504 -13.11 2.23 23.53
N PRO A 505 -14.31 2.78 23.27
CA PRO A 505 -14.68 4.11 23.76
C PRO A 505 -14.76 4.19 25.29
N ALA A 506 -15.17 3.10 25.96
CA ALA A 506 -15.23 3.04 27.42
C ALA A 506 -13.82 3.09 28.04
N GLU A 507 -12.86 2.34 27.48
CA GLU A 507 -11.46 2.40 27.90
C GLU A 507 -10.85 3.80 27.66
N LEU A 508 -11.21 4.45 26.56
CA LEU A 508 -10.81 5.84 26.28
C LEU A 508 -11.38 6.80 27.34
N GLN A 509 -12.66 6.67 27.68
CA GLN A 509 -13.30 7.52 28.70
C GLN A 509 -12.65 7.36 30.07
N GLU A 510 -12.39 6.12 30.49
CA GLU A 510 -11.78 5.81 31.78
C GLU A 510 -10.35 6.36 31.90
N LYS A 511 -9.58 6.27 30.82
CA LYS A 511 -8.17 6.70 30.81
C LYS A 511 -7.96 8.17 30.46
N ALA A 512 -9.00 8.86 29.99
CA ALA A 512 -8.91 10.27 29.59
C ALA A 512 -8.62 11.16 30.81
N VAL A 513 -7.58 11.98 30.69
CA VAL A 513 -7.22 13.00 31.71
C VAL A 513 -7.62 14.41 31.26
N SER A 514 -7.80 14.63 29.96
CA SER A 514 -8.27 15.89 29.38
C SER A 514 -8.87 15.67 27.99
N GLY A 515 -9.72 16.58 27.55
CA GLY A 515 -10.26 16.62 26.18
C GLY A 515 -11.50 15.76 25.94
N TRP A 516 -11.94 14.97 26.92
CA TRP A 516 -13.13 14.13 26.80
C TRP A 516 -14.39 14.95 26.47
N ASP A 517 -14.61 16.08 27.16
CA ASP A 517 -15.80 16.91 26.93
C ASP A 517 -15.85 17.53 25.52
N GLN A 518 -14.68 17.73 24.88
CA GLN A 518 -14.61 18.20 23.49
C GLN A 518 -14.81 17.07 22.47
N PHE A 519 -14.61 15.82 22.89
CA PHE A 519 -14.77 14.64 22.04
C PHE A 519 -16.15 14.00 22.18
N ALA A 520 -16.75 14.07 23.37
CA ALA A 520 -18.04 13.45 23.67
C ALA A 520 -19.12 13.89 22.67
N GLY A 521 -19.79 12.93 22.04
CA GLY A 521 -20.79 13.18 21.00
C GLY A 521 -20.23 13.31 19.58
N HIS A 522 -18.91 13.21 19.39
CA HIS A 522 -18.26 13.17 18.08
C HIS A 522 -17.76 11.76 17.74
N SER A 523 -17.69 11.47 16.45
CA SER A 523 -17.07 10.24 15.93
C SER A 523 -15.56 10.18 16.23
N PRO A 524 -14.92 9.00 16.34
CA PRO A 524 -13.48 8.82 16.65
C PRO A 524 -12.56 9.18 15.47
N HIS A 525 -12.75 10.38 14.90
CA HIS A 525 -11.97 10.93 13.79
C HIS A 525 -11.34 12.26 14.19
N LYS A 526 -10.33 12.66 13.43
CA LYS A 526 -9.77 14.01 13.53
C LYS A 526 -10.84 15.07 13.23
N PRO A 527 -10.72 16.28 13.82
CA PRO A 527 -9.74 16.66 14.84
C PRO A 527 -10.17 16.32 16.29
N HIS A 528 -11.44 15.96 16.52
CA HIS A 528 -12.02 15.83 17.87
C HIS A 528 -11.26 14.83 18.74
N ILE A 529 -10.93 13.65 18.20
CA ILE A 529 -10.20 12.62 18.97
C ILE A 529 -8.78 13.04 19.36
N ASP A 530 -8.16 13.94 18.59
CA ASP A 530 -6.79 14.40 18.86
C ASP A 530 -6.72 15.31 20.11
N GLN A 531 -7.87 15.81 20.59
CA GLN A 531 -7.96 16.59 21.83
C GLN A 531 -7.85 15.69 23.08
N VAL A 532 -8.17 14.41 22.97
CA VAL A 532 -8.20 13.48 24.11
C VAL A 532 -6.78 13.05 24.47
N LYS A 533 -6.36 13.39 25.69
CA LYS A 533 -5.11 12.89 26.29
C LYS A 533 -5.42 11.85 27.34
N ILE A 534 -4.55 10.86 27.46
CA ILE A 534 -4.67 9.79 28.47
C ILE A 534 -3.51 9.82 29.45
N SER A 535 -3.70 9.23 30.63
CA SER A 535 -2.57 8.99 31.54
C SER A 535 -1.74 7.79 31.06
N CYS A 536 -0.41 7.92 31.07
CA CYS A 536 0.50 6.81 30.84
C CYS A 536 0.52 5.86 32.05
N GLU A 537 0.26 4.58 31.83
CA GLU A 537 0.27 3.50 32.83
C GLU A 537 1.62 3.35 33.54
N LYS A 538 2.74 3.71 32.88
CA LYS A 538 4.08 3.60 33.48
C LYS A 538 4.52 4.84 34.27
N CYS A 539 4.32 6.04 33.74
CA CYS A 539 4.87 7.26 34.32
C CYS A 539 3.82 8.30 34.75
N GLY A 540 2.53 8.03 34.55
CA GLY A 540 1.40 8.89 34.93
C GLY A 540 1.23 10.17 34.08
N LYS A 541 2.21 10.53 33.25
CA LYS A 541 2.16 11.73 32.41
C LYS A 541 1.01 11.67 31.40
N ALA A 542 0.47 12.84 31.06
CA ALA A 542 -0.53 12.98 30.01
C ALA A 542 0.12 12.74 28.63
N VAL A 543 -0.49 11.88 27.81
CA VAL A 543 0.00 11.49 26.49
C VAL A 543 -1.10 11.70 25.46
N SER A 544 -0.74 12.34 24.34
CA SER A 544 -1.58 12.42 23.15
C SER A 544 -1.39 11.18 22.29
N ARG A 545 -2.42 10.80 21.53
CA ARG A 545 -2.27 9.75 20.53
C ARG A 545 -1.32 10.22 19.41
N ILE A 546 -0.73 9.29 18.68
CA ILE A 546 0.03 9.58 17.46
C ILE A 546 -0.82 10.35 16.44
N ASN A 547 -0.21 11.21 15.64
CA ASN A 547 -0.98 12.02 14.68
C ASN A 547 -1.57 11.18 13.52
N ASP A 548 -1.04 9.99 13.29
CA ASP A 548 -1.30 9.16 12.10
C ASP A 548 -2.75 8.69 12.00
N VAL A 549 -3.22 8.49 10.78
CA VAL A 549 -4.44 7.73 10.51
C VAL A 549 -4.11 6.31 10.05
N GLY A 550 -5.06 5.41 10.15
CA GLY A 550 -4.94 4.04 9.72
C GLY A 550 -4.97 3.90 8.20
N ASN A 551 -4.31 2.86 7.73
CA ASN A 551 -4.44 2.39 6.36
C ASN A 551 -5.88 1.93 6.08
N VAL A 552 -6.49 2.38 4.98
CA VAL A 552 -7.89 2.07 4.60
C VAL A 552 -8.19 0.58 4.44
N TRP A 553 -7.16 -0.25 4.25
CA TRP A 553 -7.35 -1.69 4.22
C TRP A 553 -7.80 -2.26 5.57
N LEU A 554 -7.51 -1.56 6.68
CA LEU A 554 -8.08 -1.90 8.00
C LEU A 554 -9.59 -1.67 8.02
N ASP A 555 -10.06 -0.59 7.39
CA ASP A 555 -11.47 -0.20 7.38
C ASP A 555 -12.37 -1.28 6.79
N ALA A 556 -11.97 -1.82 5.64
CA ALA A 556 -12.73 -2.84 4.94
C ALA A 556 -12.40 -4.28 5.39
N GLY A 557 -11.25 -4.50 6.05
CA GLY A 557 -10.86 -5.80 6.59
C GLY A 557 -11.69 -6.26 7.79
N VAL A 558 -12.19 -5.32 8.61
CA VAL A 558 -13.00 -5.62 9.81
C VAL A 558 -14.49 -5.83 9.55
N ILE A 559 -14.99 -5.55 8.34
CA ILE A 559 -16.42 -5.63 7.99
C ILE A 559 -17.11 -6.90 8.51
N PRO A 560 -16.46 -8.07 8.48
CA PRO A 560 -17.10 -9.29 8.93
C PRO A 560 -17.43 -9.31 10.41
N PHE A 561 -16.78 -8.46 11.19
CA PHE A 561 -16.94 -8.31 12.64
C PHE A 561 -17.74 -7.06 12.98
N SER A 562 -17.47 -5.95 12.30
CA SER A 562 -18.13 -4.67 12.58
C SER A 562 -19.59 -4.62 12.13
N THR A 563 -20.04 -5.57 11.30
CA THR A 563 -21.42 -5.57 10.75
C THR A 563 -22.26 -6.77 11.16
N LEU A 564 -21.70 -7.72 11.92
CA LEU A 564 -22.48 -8.82 12.51
C LEU A 564 -23.01 -8.41 13.88
N LEU A 565 -24.31 -8.58 14.09
CA LEU A 565 -24.95 -8.49 15.40
C LEU A 565 -24.97 -9.88 16.06
N ASP A 566 -24.79 -9.94 17.37
CA ASP A 566 -24.99 -11.16 18.14
C ASP A 566 -26.49 -11.55 18.13
N PRO A 567 -26.86 -12.74 17.61
CA PRO A 567 -28.25 -13.18 17.58
C PRO A 567 -28.90 -13.33 18.96
N GLN A 568 -28.12 -13.49 20.03
CA GLN A 568 -28.62 -13.70 21.39
C GLN A 568 -28.74 -12.39 22.18
N THR A 569 -27.78 -11.48 22.02
CA THR A 569 -27.70 -10.27 22.85
C THR A 569 -28.23 -9.04 22.13
N GLY A 570 -28.11 -8.94 20.79
CA GLY A 570 -28.56 -7.79 19.99
C GLY A 570 -27.48 -6.75 19.62
N PRO A 571 -26.47 -6.42 20.46
CA PRO A 571 -25.33 -5.59 20.08
C PRO A 571 -24.43 -6.21 19.00
N PHE A 572 -23.50 -5.41 18.47
CA PHE A 572 -22.45 -5.91 17.57
C PHE A 572 -21.68 -7.05 18.22
N SER A 573 -21.41 -8.08 17.41
CA SER A 573 -20.84 -9.37 17.80
C SER A 573 -19.59 -9.28 18.69
N TRP A 574 -18.74 -8.29 18.46
CA TRP A 574 -17.49 -8.07 19.21
C TRP A 574 -17.70 -7.51 20.63
N MET A 575 -18.88 -6.97 20.94
CA MET A 575 -19.26 -6.54 22.29
C MET A 575 -19.85 -7.68 23.13
N SER A 576 -20.01 -8.87 22.54
CA SER A 576 -20.62 -10.05 23.18
C SER A 576 -19.61 -11.19 23.34
N HIS A 577 -19.65 -11.90 24.47
CA HIS A 577 -18.76 -13.04 24.72
C HIS A 577 -19.06 -14.26 23.82
N HIS A 578 -20.19 -14.28 23.10
CA HIS A 578 -20.79 -15.49 22.53
C HIS A 578 -20.36 -15.84 21.10
N LEU A 579 -19.66 -14.96 20.38
CA LEU A 579 -19.24 -15.20 18.99
C LEU A 579 -17.80 -15.69 18.80
N ARG A 580 -17.13 -16.12 19.89
CA ARG A 580 -15.84 -16.85 19.85
C ARG A 580 -15.85 -18.10 18.94
N GLN A 581 -17.02 -18.58 18.50
CA GLN A 581 -17.20 -19.85 17.77
C GLN A 581 -17.67 -19.73 16.30
N PHE A 582 -18.00 -18.54 15.79
CA PHE A 582 -18.52 -18.40 14.41
C PHE A 582 -17.71 -17.38 13.59
N TRP A 583 -16.45 -17.73 13.36
CA TRP A 583 -15.55 -16.99 12.47
C TRP A 583 -15.75 -17.49 11.03
N VAL A 584 -16.66 -16.87 10.25
CA VAL A 584 -16.82 -17.19 8.82
C VAL A 584 -17.08 -15.97 7.93
N MET A 585 -16.01 -15.56 7.25
CA MET A 585 -15.82 -15.13 5.84
C MET A 585 -16.88 -14.34 5.08
N PRO A 586 -16.42 -13.22 4.49
CA PRO A 586 -16.89 -12.68 3.20
C PRO A 586 -15.85 -11.82 2.43
N PRO A 587 -16.27 -10.91 1.54
CA PRO A 587 -16.29 -11.06 0.09
C PRO A 587 -15.07 -10.50 -0.64
N PHE A 588 -14.99 -10.79 -1.94
CA PHE A 588 -13.88 -10.41 -2.78
C PHE A 588 -14.26 -9.89 -4.16
N TRP A 589 -13.38 -9.03 -4.68
CA TRP A 589 -13.33 -8.53 -6.06
C TRP A 589 -12.01 -8.96 -6.73
N PRO A 590 -11.96 -9.33 -8.03
CA PRO A 590 -10.82 -10.03 -8.64
C PRO A 590 -9.64 -9.20 -9.22
N ARG A 591 -8.45 -9.86 -9.33
CA ARG A 591 -7.24 -9.37 -10.04
C ARG A 591 -6.99 -10.04 -11.39
N THR A 592 -6.62 -9.20 -12.35
CA THR A 592 -6.16 -9.49 -13.71
C THR A 592 -4.65 -9.40 -13.84
N ALA A 593 -4.03 -10.41 -14.46
CA ALA A 593 -2.83 -10.30 -15.31
C ALA A 593 -2.54 -11.65 -15.99
N ALA A 594 -2.31 -11.60 -17.32
CA ALA A 594 -1.89 -12.64 -18.28
C ALA A 594 -2.98 -13.48 -19.01
N PRO A 595 -2.82 -13.71 -20.34
CA PRO A 595 -3.83 -14.31 -21.22
C PRO A 595 -3.95 -15.84 -21.02
N CYS A 596 -5.17 -16.33 -20.87
CA CYS A 596 -5.46 -17.76 -20.94
C CYS A 596 -5.34 -18.24 -22.40
N THR A 597 -4.26 -18.93 -22.72
CA THR A 597 -4.20 -19.84 -23.87
C THR A 597 -4.36 -21.27 -23.36
N ASN A 598 -5.59 -21.77 -23.26
CA ASN A 598 -5.88 -23.19 -23.45
C ASN A 598 -7.41 -23.43 -23.56
N PRO A 599 -7.92 -23.84 -24.74
CA PRO A 599 -9.30 -24.25 -24.92
C PRO A 599 -9.40 -25.76 -24.64
N GLY A 600 -9.79 -26.16 -23.43
CA GLY A 600 -9.94 -27.59 -23.16
C GLY A 600 -10.16 -27.95 -21.70
N ALA A 601 -11.33 -27.63 -21.17
CA ALA A 601 -11.85 -28.32 -19.98
C ALA A 601 -13.37 -28.36 -20.04
N THR A 602 -13.91 -29.53 -20.40
CA THR A 602 -15.33 -29.86 -20.32
C THR A 602 -15.77 -30.05 -18.86
N PRO A 603 -16.98 -29.62 -18.47
CA PRO A 603 -17.46 -29.76 -17.09
C PRO A 603 -18.02 -31.17 -16.87
N SER A 604 -17.29 -32.02 -16.16
CA SER A 604 -17.86 -33.26 -15.62
C SER A 604 -17.45 -33.44 -14.17
N ASN A 605 -18.46 -33.65 -13.32
CA ASN A 605 -18.43 -34.07 -11.90
C ASN A 605 -18.63 -32.99 -10.83
N LEU A 606 -19.85 -32.46 -10.75
CA LEU A 606 -20.41 -31.86 -9.54
C LEU A 606 -21.41 -32.83 -8.89
N THR A 607 -20.94 -33.93 -8.29
CA THR A 607 -21.77 -34.75 -7.38
C THR A 607 -20.94 -35.36 -6.25
N ARG A 608 -20.84 -34.65 -5.12
CA ARG A 608 -20.93 -35.16 -3.71
C ARG A 608 -20.49 -34.07 -2.72
N PRO A 609 -21.25 -33.82 -1.63
CA PRO A 609 -20.86 -32.90 -0.56
C PRO A 609 -20.07 -33.65 0.53
N PRO A 610 -19.14 -32.96 1.22
CA PRO A 610 -19.30 -32.88 2.67
C PRO A 610 -18.92 -31.52 3.29
N ALA A 611 -19.58 -31.24 4.42
CA ALA A 611 -19.21 -30.34 5.52
C ALA A 611 -19.01 -28.83 5.25
N LYS A 612 -19.91 -28.05 5.88
CA LYS A 612 -19.79 -26.65 6.36
C LYS A 612 -18.42 -25.97 6.14
N LEU A 613 -18.11 -25.50 4.93
CA LEU A 613 -16.95 -24.63 4.68
C LEU A 613 -17.31 -23.54 3.67
N ALA A 614 -16.76 -22.35 3.88
CA ALA A 614 -17.01 -21.15 3.08
C ALA A 614 -16.41 -21.24 1.67
N SER A 615 -17.02 -20.54 0.70
CA SER A 615 -16.55 -20.50 -0.68
C SER A 615 -16.24 -19.08 -1.15
N ILE A 616 -15.13 -18.91 -1.88
CA ILE A 616 -14.69 -17.68 -2.53
C ILE A 616 -14.83 -17.85 -4.04
N SER A 617 -15.30 -16.82 -4.75
CA SER A 617 -15.34 -16.78 -6.21
C SER A 617 -14.57 -15.58 -6.77
N CYS A 618 -13.70 -15.83 -7.74
CA CYS A 618 -12.85 -14.88 -8.45
C CYS A 618 -13.27 -14.80 -9.92
N ALA A 619 -13.71 -13.63 -10.39
CA ALA A 619 -14.11 -13.43 -11.79
C ALA A 619 -12.96 -12.87 -12.66
N GLY A 620 -12.84 -13.25 -13.92
CA GLY A 620 -11.83 -12.66 -14.83
C GLY A 620 -12.24 -11.28 -15.36
N SER A 621 -11.30 -10.54 -15.96
CA SER A 621 -11.63 -9.45 -16.91
C SER A 621 -11.21 -9.87 -18.32
N THR A 622 -12.12 -9.71 -19.27
CA THR A 622 -11.86 -9.92 -20.70
C THR A 622 -12.61 -8.84 -21.43
N PHE A 623 -11.98 -7.70 -21.75
CA PHE A 623 -12.42 -6.77 -22.80
C PHE A 623 -11.44 -5.56 -22.88
N ALA A 624 -10.27 -5.74 -23.48
CA ALA A 624 -9.33 -4.62 -23.73
C ALA A 624 -8.69 -4.61 -25.13
N SER A 625 -8.86 -5.65 -25.95
CA SER A 625 -8.26 -5.70 -27.29
C SER A 625 -9.05 -4.95 -28.37
N LEU A 626 -10.38 -4.85 -28.24
CA LEU A 626 -11.24 -4.32 -29.31
C LEU A 626 -11.36 -2.77 -29.35
N LEU A 627 -11.09 -2.07 -28.24
CA LEU A 627 -11.28 -0.61 -28.13
C LEU A 627 -10.02 0.24 -28.40
N ARG A 628 -8.89 -0.37 -28.80
CA ARG A 628 -7.64 0.37 -29.09
C ARG A 628 -7.71 1.28 -30.33
N LYS A 629 -8.80 1.29 -31.10
CA LYS A 629 -8.91 2.08 -32.35
C LYS A 629 -9.87 3.27 -32.34
N ILE A 630 -10.61 3.54 -31.26
CA ILE A 630 -11.47 4.74 -31.18
C ILE A 630 -11.01 5.62 -30.01
N SER A 631 -10.19 6.59 -30.34
CA SER A 631 -9.68 7.64 -29.47
C SER A 631 -10.79 8.64 -29.13
N CYS A 632 -11.23 8.66 -27.87
CA CYS A 632 -11.79 9.85 -27.25
C CYS A 632 -11.34 9.91 -25.78
N LEU A 633 -10.91 11.08 -25.32
CA LEU A 633 -10.08 11.37 -24.13
C LEU A 633 -10.59 10.90 -22.74
N ALA A 634 -11.68 10.12 -22.65
CA ALA A 634 -12.29 9.72 -21.38
C ALA A 634 -11.96 8.27 -20.92
N THR A 635 -11.41 7.41 -21.77
CA THR A 635 -11.34 5.96 -21.51
C THR A 635 -10.01 5.42 -20.97
N LYS A 636 -8.96 6.24 -20.82
CA LYS A 636 -7.68 5.82 -20.19
C LYS A 636 -7.76 5.57 -18.67
N LYS A 637 -8.91 5.76 -18.02
CA LYS A 637 -9.06 5.67 -16.55
C LYS A 637 -9.52 4.30 -16.02
N LEU A 638 -9.89 3.34 -16.87
CA LEU A 638 -10.74 2.20 -16.47
C LEU A 638 -10.05 0.88 -16.05
N THR A 639 -8.70 0.76 -16.10
CA THR A 639 -7.99 -0.49 -15.73
C THR A 639 -7.52 -0.55 -14.26
N LYS A 640 -7.73 0.49 -13.47
CA LYS A 640 -6.99 0.78 -12.21
C LYS A 640 -7.35 -0.06 -10.96
N SER A 641 -8.36 -0.95 -11.00
CA SER A 641 -8.97 -1.48 -9.76
C SER A 641 -8.64 -2.94 -9.42
N ALA A 642 -7.90 -3.67 -10.25
CA ALA A 642 -7.85 -5.12 -10.14
C ALA A 642 -6.90 -5.66 -9.06
N VAL A 643 -5.92 -4.91 -8.54
CA VAL A 643 -4.82 -5.53 -7.77
C VAL A 643 -5.15 -5.87 -6.31
N ASN A 644 -6.17 -5.24 -5.74
CA ASN A 644 -6.41 -5.15 -4.29
C ASN A 644 -7.12 -6.36 -3.67
N SER A 645 -7.52 -7.27 -4.54
CA SER A 645 -8.07 -8.59 -4.34
C SER A 645 -7.37 -9.34 -3.21
N ILE A 646 -6.20 -9.95 -3.47
CA ILE A 646 -5.49 -10.91 -2.58
C ILE A 646 -5.23 -10.35 -1.17
N LEU A 647 -5.12 -9.02 -1.04
CA LEU A 647 -4.87 -8.35 0.23
C LEU A 647 -6.03 -8.48 1.23
N PHE A 648 -7.27 -8.41 0.72
CA PHE A 648 -8.47 -8.48 1.55
C PHE A 648 -8.69 -9.88 2.10
N SER A 649 -8.43 -10.91 1.29
CA SER A 649 -8.41 -12.30 1.75
C SER A 649 -7.38 -12.46 2.84
N GLY A 650 -6.13 -12.02 2.63
CA GLY A 650 -5.09 -12.01 3.65
C GLY A 650 -5.51 -11.38 4.97
N ILE A 651 -5.88 -10.10 4.96
CA ILE A 651 -6.23 -9.35 6.18
C ILE A 651 -7.41 -10.01 6.90
N LEU A 652 -8.47 -10.36 6.18
CA LEU A 652 -9.62 -11.05 6.75
C LEU A 652 -9.24 -12.41 7.35
N ILE A 653 -8.42 -13.17 6.64
CA ILE A 653 -7.88 -14.43 7.12
C ILE A 653 -7.04 -14.17 8.38
N ALA A 654 -6.30 -13.07 8.47
CA ALA A 654 -5.56 -12.65 9.66
C ALA A 654 -6.49 -12.47 10.85
N PHE A 655 -7.59 -11.74 10.66
CA PHE A 655 -8.66 -11.58 11.64
C PHE A 655 -9.28 -12.91 12.08
N LEU A 656 -9.68 -13.76 11.11
CA LEU A 656 -10.26 -15.09 11.36
C LEU A 656 -9.29 -16.06 12.06
N SER A 657 -8.01 -15.72 12.10
CA SER A 657 -6.95 -16.58 12.60
C SER A 657 -6.42 -16.16 13.97
N MET A 658 -6.94 -15.07 14.55
CA MET A 658 -6.58 -14.59 15.90
C MET A 658 -7.08 -15.54 16.99
N PRO A 659 -6.33 -15.69 18.11
CA PRO A 659 -6.78 -16.50 19.23
C PRO A 659 -7.87 -15.75 20.02
N VAL A 660 -8.79 -16.54 20.57
CA VAL A 660 -9.88 -16.14 21.46
C VAL A 660 -9.38 -15.63 22.82
#